data_AF-A0A9E2NTE6-F1
#
_entry.id   AF-A0A9E2NTE6-F1
#
_cell.length_a   1.000
_cell.length_b   1.000
_cell.length_c   1.000
_cell.angle_alpha   90.00
_cell.angle_beta   90.00
_cell.angle_gamma   90.00
#
_symmetry.space_group_name_H-M   'P 1'
#
loop_
_entity.id
_entity.type
_entity.pdbx_description
1 polymer ?
#
loop_
_entity_poly.entity_id
_entity_poly.type
_entity_poly.pdbx_seq_one_letter_code
_entity_poly.pdbx_strand_id
1 'polypeptide(L)'
;MNKQTNSAMGMLINAYRGILKNSRFESMRGSLIAHNKCLHAGFIALLCTVALATASSPVHAEKIDETINDDYFDDNQNWWTENSTHTVNGSEGLIVEVDSGSAFDIENLLQDEDDNYNITTTQENISIISQDNEGYGIRIRDGSGSLTFDSAKNIDIEGGHHAVSISDNATLELVAEGIVTITSQSTGKVDSGIDGDAINISENATLNISGNGIKIITSTDENNHNGDGIHTQGNSSVELKANNGSISISTGNNGIDHRSSGNIILNATTSNFITAGYNTVSGQREVISYNQDGIRIQGSGDVSLTGERNYIWATDAGLYIHKESDSRSTIKLTANGSSGNNTISSQRYGISATTGKIELNAQGLNKVTVSTSEASDIRNGLASVMLTGGADMAVMSGNYSGSIALYDSNNVSGYGISLEGTKEDESELTFESGSSVWQEALASGGTGDVEAVKVINNALISGSGLTIIDFIAQNENTSGNTFGLDVKNGGSVVLSGESFTVKATSSASGDVFGISASSGGDIDVDSEGAIQILAHNSIENEIKYGTGIAIKSDSSKINLTSNSGSLNIYGAVHAVGTINNESSSNNIEASGKAITIQSHAVIERAGDLEDGKSVFSAVYAEDGAKISLSGSSISLKTKANHNHENELERVVWAYNGESGSGTSITMDGHIDITTDQYVYSPENLDVAVAAGTAVGLTTDKVNASLHMSDEARAQVNINYARGENYSNKINGDILAAYAGVVNIKPQDSTTRTDDPYGINIQGDLLAGNGGVMNIDIGSGTLEGRIDDYGEAGYSATEDSTSTLDNAENGWTPDAGSGQTFRNPAFSSEIYKGGAVNLTMRDNSVWKVTKQSWVTSITTADYFGDNGPDATSYGWTENTDDNGIRLNTIPLIDLNSIEISSENKGAALTVYKFNGDAQFRMHLDGEREDSDMLYIKEANGDYVILLDNPVTNTDIENSDFDNLRFATVGAGSNVTFRVFSLDAGLYNLEYKVGQDARTPDEYEEGEDISVGQDSHENNSQNVAYDGDAPSEGKPGAENVNNFFDGNGTVPSTDETNPSTTADTEGGLTEDTNFALELTGQGPAISESLSDAGKTVLSMSRANYFNAVYMDTLNKRQGQAHFADPNQDDGM
;
A
#
# COMPACT_ATOMS: atom_id res chain seq x y z
N MET A 1 -27.81 39.26 15.81
CA MET A 1 -27.56 40.56 16.46
C MET A 1 -26.36 40.43 17.40
N ASN A 2 -25.32 41.25 17.15
CA ASN A 2 -24.12 41.56 17.96
C ASN A 2 -23.08 40.48 18.36
N LYS A 3 -22.06 40.38 17.49
CA LYS A 3 -20.58 40.47 17.71
C LYS A 3 -19.81 39.42 18.55
N GLN A 4 -19.10 38.52 17.85
CA GLN A 4 -17.63 38.44 17.66
C GLN A 4 -16.73 39.25 18.63
N THR A 5 -15.50 38.89 19.06
CA THR A 5 -14.54 37.78 18.88
C THR A 5 -13.28 38.15 19.70
N ASN A 6 -12.47 37.13 20.04
CA ASN A 6 -11.00 37.12 20.17
C ASN A 6 -10.24 37.80 21.33
N SER A 7 -9.53 36.89 22.02
CA SER A 7 -8.11 36.93 22.44
C SER A 7 -7.64 38.03 23.39
N ALA A 8 -7.09 37.62 24.54
CA ALA A 8 -5.64 37.46 24.73
C ALA A 8 -5.23 37.66 26.20
N MET A 9 -4.25 36.86 26.60
CA MET A 9 -3.12 37.25 27.47
C MET A 9 -3.32 37.25 29.00
N GLY A 10 -2.55 36.37 29.66
CA GLY A 10 -1.63 36.85 30.70
C GLY A 10 -1.77 36.31 32.12
N MET A 11 -0.76 35.54 32.54
CA MET A 11 -0.18 35.43 33.89
C MET A 11 -0.98 34.71 35.01
N LEU A 12 -0.34 33.69 35.60
CA LEU A 12 0.16 33.59 37.00
C LEU A 12 0.33 32.09 37.35
N ILE A 13 1.55 31.59 37.58
CA ILE A 13 2.23 31.53 38.89
C ILE A 13 1.54 30.62 39.93
N ASN A 14 2.26 29.54 40.27
CA ASN A 14 2.27 28.74 41.50
C ASN A 14 1.14 27.75 41.83
N ALA A 15 1.54 26.47 41.87
CA ALA A 15 1.49 25.54 43.02
C ALA A 15 1.03 24.15 42.52
N TYR A 16 1.76 23.05 42.69
CA TYR A 16 2.15 22.48 43.97
C TYR A 16 3.25 21.40 43.77
N ARG A 17 4.23 21.39 44.68
CA ARG A 17 5.22 20.33 44.91
C ARG A 17 4.57 19.15 45.68
N GLY A 18 5.02 17.91 45.45
CA GLY A 18 4.64 16.79 46.35
C GLY A 18 5.14 15.37 46.02
N ILE A 19 6.46 15.14 46.05
CA ILE A 19 7.14 14.00 46.74
C ILE A 19 6.66 12.54 46.47
N LEU A 20 7.41 11.85 45.59
CA LEU A 20 8.24 10.62 45.79
C LEU A 20 7.75 9.35 46.55
N LYS A 21 8.03 8.21 45.88
CA LYS A 21 8.52 6.87 46.35
C LYS A 21 7.45 5.86 46.84
N ASN A 22 7.42 4.60 46.39
CA ASN A 22 8.54 3.67 46.21
C ASN A 22 8.19 2.42 45.34
N SER A 23 9.23 1.86 44.70
CA SER A 23 9.53 0.43 44.46
C SER A 23 9.56 -0.12 43.01
N ARG A 24 10.81 -0.34 42.55
CA ARG A 24 11.38 -1.45 41.74
C ARG A 24 10.66 -1.92 40.47
N PHE A 25 11.32 -1.81 39.32
CA PHE A 25 12.07 -2.90 38.65
C PHE A 25 12.75 -2.38 37.37
N GLU A 26 13.89 -2.99 37.02
CA GLU A 26 14.65 -2.85 35.76
C GLU A 26 13.74 -3.21 34.54
N SER A 27 13.97 -2.81 33.29
CA SER A 27 15.21 -2.69 32.51
C SER A 27 14.93 -1.92 31.20
N MET A 28 15.99 -1.37 30.60
CA MET A 28 16.16 -1.01 29.19
C MET A 28 15.01 -0.30 28.45
N ARG A 29 15.13 1.03 28.32
CA ARG A 29 15.15 1.79 27.05
C ARG A 29 15.05 3.28 27.33
N GLY A 30 15.98 4.04 26.77
CA GLY A 30 15.96 5.50 26.67
C GLY A 30 17.15 5.90 25.81
N SER A 31 17.08 6.84 24.89
CA SER A 31 15.98 7.66 24.41
C SER A 31 16.50 8.26 23.09
N LEU A 32 15.64 8.29 22.09
CA LEU A 32 15.76 9.21 20.97
C LEU A 32 15.05 10.52 21.38
N ILE A 33 15.61 11.65 20.93
CA ILE A 33 15.00 12.97 20.75
C ILE A 33 14.64 13.75 22.04
N ALA A 34 15.57 14.61 22.46
CA ALA A 34 15.48 16.05 22.21
C ALA A 34 16.54 16.79 23.03
N HIS A 35 17.50 17.45 22.37
CA HIS A 35 17.70 18.89 22.51
C HIS A 35 18.72 19.36 21.47
N ASN A 36 18.21 20.17 20.55
CA ASN A 36 18.97 20.96 19.61
C ASN A 36 19.51 22.22 20.29
N LYS A 37 20.64 22.74 19.80
CA LYS A 37 21.39 23.95 20.23
C LYS A 37 22.36 23.79 21.40
N CYS A 38 23.53 23.25 21.10
CA CYS A 38 24.85 23.84 21.34
C CYS A 38 25.89 22.73 21.15
N LEU A 39 26.74 22.82 20.11
CA LEU A 39 28.19 22.56 20.14
C LEU A 39 28.70 22.48 18.68
N HIS A 40 29.06 23.64 18.13
CA HIS A 40 30.21 23.73 17.22
C HIS A 40 31.45 23.69 18.10
N ALA A 41 32.09 22.52 18.20
CA ALA A 41 33.50 22.30 18.57
C ALA A 41 33.67 20.87 19.10
N GLY A 42 34.42 20.03 18.40
CA GLY A 42 35.04 18.84 18.97
C GLY A 42 34.87 17.56 18.16
N PHE A 43 35.68 17.42 17.10
CA PHE A 43 36.26 16.13 16.72
C PHE A 43 37.63 16.36 16.05
N ILE A 44 38.59 16.79 16.86
CA ILE A 44 40.03 16.58 16.65
C ILE A 44 40.51 15.91 17.93
N ALA A 45 40.75 14.60 17.89
CA ALA A 45 41.72 13.90 18.74
C ALA A 45 41.67 12.38 18.50
N LEU A 46 42.48 11.89 17.56
CA LEU A 46 43.29 10.71 17.82
C LEU A 46 44.53 10.73 16.92
N LEU A 47 45.56 11.45 17.35
CA LEU A 47 46.97 11.24 17.00
C LEU A 47 47.81 12.22 17.80
N CYS A 48 48.23 11.84 19.01
CA CYS A 48 49.41 12.44 19.62
C CYS A 48 49.96 11.57 20.76
N THR A 49 51.06 10.87 20.50
CA THR A 49 52.25 10.64 21.35
C THR A 49 53.06 9.58 20.59
N VAL A 50 54.28 9.82 20.11
CA VAL A 50 55.45 10.40 20.77
C VAL A 50 56.30 11.16 19.75
N ALA A 51 56.47 12.46 19.93
CA ALA A 51 57.58 13.22 19.33
C ALA A 51 58.14 14.15 20.41
N LEU A 52 59.24 13.71 21.02
CA LEU A 52 60.12 14.56 21.81
C LEU A 52 61.55 14.02 21.67
N ALA A 53 62.30 14.55 20.71
CA ALA A 53 63.74 14.73 20.83
C ALA A 53 64.28 15.68 19.76
N THR A 54 64.66 16.87 20.26
CA THR A 54 65.77 17.72 19.82
C THR A 54 65.74 18.35 18.42
N ALA A 55 65.41 19.64 18.44
CA ALA A 55 65.95 20.63 17.54
C ALA A 55 67.49 20.61 17.54
N SER A 56 68.09 20.49 16.36
CA SER A 56 69.41 21.04 16.07
C SER A 56 69.28 21.93 14.83
N SER A 57 69.78 23.15 14.98
CA SER A 57 69.99 24.19 13.96
C SER A 57 70.47 23.67 12.59
N PRO A 58 70.19 24.40 11.50
CA PRO A 58 70.64 24.04 10.16
C PRO A 58 72.17 24.14 10.12
N VAL A 59 72.83 22.99 10.21
CA VAL A 59 74.21 22.87 9.76
C VAL A 59 74.13 22.87 8.23
N HIS A 60 74.86 23.79 7.60
CA HIS A 60 75.08 23.79 6.17
C HIS A 60 75.37 22.35 5.70
N ALA A 61 74.44 21.77 4.95
CA ALA A 61 74.78 20.65 4.09
C ALA A 61 75.77 21.22 3.07
N GLU A 62 77.02 20.83 3.23
CA GLU A 62 78.05 21.05 2.22
C GLU A 62 77.51 20.41 0.95
N LYS A 63 77.19 21.26 -0.03
CA LYS A 63 76.82 20.87 -1.38
C LYS A 63 77.93 19.96 -1.89
N ILE A 64 77.73 18.64 -1.85
CA ILE A 64 78.56 17.73 -2.61
C ILE A 64 78.11 17.96 -4.05
N ASP A 65 78.79 18.91 -4.68
CA ASP A 65 78.80 19.16 -6.13
C ASP A 65 79.42 17.93 -6.81
N GLU A 66 78.76 16.78 -6.73
CA GLU A 66 78.74 15.84 -7.86
C GLU A 66 77.45 16.12 -8.61
N THR A 67 77.38 17.33 -9.15
CA THR A 67 76.53 17.63 -10.30
C THR A 67 76.92 16.61 -11.37
N ILE A 68 76.08 15.60 -11.59
CA ILE A 68 76.07 14.86 -12.86
C ILE A 68 75.55 15.85 -13.90
N ASN A 69 76.40 16.81 -14.26
CA ASN A 69 76.19 17.70 -15.39
C ASN A 69 76.19 16.83 -16.65
N ASP A 70 75.40 17.27 -17.63
CA ASP A 70 75.18 16.83 -19.03
C ASP A 70 76.30 16.06 -19.78
N ASP A 71 77.53 16.06 -19.29
CA ASP A 71 78.69 15.41 -19.93
C ASP A 71 78.99 13.97 -19.43
N TYR A 72 78.22 13.40 -18.49
CA TYR A 72 78.52 12.04 -17.94
C TYR A 72 77.92 10.87 -18.74
N PHE A 73 77.06 11.13 -19.71
CA PHE A 73 76.47 10.11 -20.58
C PHE A 73 77.15 9.99 -21.96
N ASP A 74 78.16 10.83 -22.25
CA ASP A 74 78.94 10.79 -23.51
C ASP A 74 80.43 10.54 -23.25
N ASP A 75 80.79 9.32 -22.81
CA ASP A 75 81.97 8.58 -23.28
C ASP A 75 82.16 7.26 -22.48
N ASN A 76 81.85 6.12 -23.11
CA ASN A 76 82.51 4.82 -22.91
C ASN A 76 82.66 4.26 -21.47
N GLN A 77 81.72 4.50 -20.54
CA GLN A 77 81.45 3.56 -19.45
C GLN A 77 80.03 3.02 -19.59
N ASN A 78 79.88 1.82 -20.14
CA ASN A 78 78.62 1.09 -20.18
C ASN A 78 78.21 0.72 -18.74
N TRP A 79 77.30 1.48 -18.14
CA TRP A 79 76.59 1.08 -16.91
C TRP A 79 75.54 -0.01 -17.22
N TRP A 80 75.25 -0.22 -18.49
CA TRP A 80 74.24 -1.16 -18.96
C TRP A 80 74.97 -2.24 -19.76
N THR A 81 75.27 -3.36 -19.11
CA THR A 81 75.57 -4.61 -19.82
C THR A 81 74.32 -5.47 -19.76
N GLU A 82 73.88 -6.00 -20.90
CA GLU A 82 72.75 -6.92 -21.02
C GLU A 82 72.65 -7.84 -19.79
N ASN A 83 71.51 -7.82 -19.09
CA ASN A 83 71.26 -8.62 -17.89
C ASN A 83 72.15 -8.28 -16.65
N SER A 84 72.31 -6.99 -16.32
CA SER A 84 73.12 -6.58 -15.15
C SER A 84 72.32 -6.09 -13.94
N THR A 85 72.81 -6.45 -12.75
CA THR A 85 72.41 -5.88 -11.47
C THR A 85 73.45 -4.89 -10.98
N HIS A 86 73.02 -3.70 -10.55
CA HIS A 86 73.85 -2.65 -9.98
C HIS A 86 73.45 -2.39 -8.54
N THR A 87 74.34 -2.72 -7.60
CA THR A 87 74.10 -2.54 -6.17
C THR A 87 74.81 -1.28 -5.67
N VAL A 88 74.02 -0.29 -5.25
CA VAL A 88 74.52 0.94 -4.63
C VAL A 88 74.75 0.68 -3.14
N ASN A 89 76.03 0.60 -2.75
CA ASN A 89 76.46 0.37 -1.37
C ASN A 89 77.01 1.68 -0.77
N GLY A 90 76.17 2.44 -0.05
CA GLY A 90 76.57 3.71 0.58
C GLY A 90 75.53 4.22 1.59
N SER A 91 75.92 5.12 2.49
CA SER A 91 75.06 5.68 3.56
C SER A 91 74.06 6.74 3.09
N GLU A 92 74.10 7.14 1.82
CA GLU A 92 73.27 8.23 1.26
C GLU A 92 72.18 7.74 0.29
N GLY A 93 72.14 6.45 -0.06
CA GLY A 93 71.18 5.90 -1.03
C GLY A 93 71.49 6.25 -2.48
N LEU A 94 70.49 6.11 -3.36
CA LEU A 94 70.54 6.59 -4.75
C LEU A 94 69.68 7.86 -4.85
N ILE A 95 70.29 8.99 -5.18
CA ILE A 95 69.59 10.26 -5.40
C ILE A 95 69.96 10.72 -6.81
N VAL A 96 68.97 10.83 -7.69
CA VAL A 96 69.07 11.41 -9.02
C VAL A 96 68.16 12.62 -9.05
N GLU A 97 68.75 13.80 -9.10
CA GLU A 97 68.04 15.07 -9.15
C GLU A 97 68.56 15.89 -10.33
N VAL A 98 67.66 16.28 -11.23
CA VAL A 98 68.00 17.10 -12.40
C VAL A 98 67.20 18.40 -12.40
N ASP A 99 67.89 19.50 -12.72
CA ASP A 99 67.30 20.84 -12.80
C ASP A 99 66.57 21.08 -14.15
N SER A 100 66.89 20.31 -15.18
CA SER A 100 66.32 20.40 -16.54
C SER A 100 66.31 19.04 -17.23
N GLY A 101 65.25 18.72 -17.98
CA GLY A 101 65.07 17.42 -18.65
C GLY A 101 64.54 16.31 -17.73
N SER A 102 64.41 15.10 -18.27
CA SER A 102 63.98 13.92 -17.51
C SER A 102 65.12 13.38 -16.63
N ALA A 103 64.80 12.92 -15.40
CA ALA A 103 65.79 12.36 -14.48
C ALA A 103 66.31 10.99 -14.96
N PHE A 104 65.40 10.13 -15.44
CA PHE A 104 65.73 8.92 -16.20
C PHE A 104 64.94 8.93 -17.51
N ASP A 105 65.62 9.04 -18.66
CA ASP A 105 65.04 8.85 -19.99
C ASP A 105 65.76 7.70 -20.69
N ILE A 106 65.06 6.59 -20.88
CA ILE A 106 65.59 5.36 -21.45
C ILE A 106 64.93 5.18 -22.81
N GLU A 107 65.70 5.40 -23.87
CA GLU A 107 65.29 5.24 -25.26
C GLU A 107 66.20 4.19 -25.92
N ASN A 108 65.64 3.16 -26.57
CA ASN A 108 66.39 2.12 -27.28
C ASN A 108 67.42 1.32 -26.45
N LEU A 109 67.33 1.30 -25.11
CA LEU A 109 68.27 0.56 -24.24
C LEU A 109 67.80 -0.89 -23.95
N LEU A 110 66.50 -1.12 -23.99
CA LEU A 110 65.83 -2.39 -23.70
C LEU A 110 65.40 -3.04 -25.02
N GLN A 111 66.32 -3.44 -25.89
CA GLN A 111 65.99 -3.82 -27.28
C GLN A 111 65.49 -5.26 -27.43
N ASP A 112 65.76 -6.14 -26.47
CA ASP A 112 65.28 -7.53 -26.45
C ASP A 112 64.34 -7.76 -25.25
N GLU A 113 63.38 -8.68 -25.37
CA GLU A 113 62.47 -9.08 -24.27
C GLU A 113 63.25 -9.70 -23.10
N ASP A 114 64.44 -10.26 -23.39
CA ASP A 114 65.34 -10.85 -22.40
C ASP A 114 66.24 -9.81 -21.70
N ASP A 115 66.20 -8.52 -22.07
CA ASP A 115 66.97 -7.48 -21.40
C ASP A 115 66.42 -7.19 -20.01
N ASN A 116 67.17 -7.49 -18.94
CA ASN A 116 66.76 -7.18 -17.56
C ASN A 116 67.82 -6.37 -16.80
N TYR A 117 67.47 -5.16 -16.39
CA TYR A 117 68.35 -4.29 -15.60
C TYR A 117 67.81 -4.06 -14.21
N ASN A 118 68.65 -4.25 -13.20
CA ASN A 118 68.26 -4.13 -11.80
C ASN A 118 69.13 -3.11 -11.07
N ILE A 119 68.52 -2.16 -10.38
CA ILE A 119 69.19 -1.19 -9.50
C ILE A 119 68.74 -1.47 -8.07
N THR A 120 69.68 -1.80 -7.19
CA THR A 120 69.37 -2.22 -5.81
C THR A 120 70.11 -1.37 -4.78
N THR A 121 69.42 -0.89 -3.73
CA THR A 121 70.04 -0.28 -2.54
C THR A 121 69.91 -1.20 -1.33
N THR A 122 70.97 -1.35 -0.54
CA THR A 122 70.98 -2.32 0.58
C THR A 122 70.52 -1.76 1.93
N GLN A 123 70.48 -0.43 2.11
CA GLN A 123 70.19 0.21 3.41
C GLN A 123 69.44 1.55 3.33
N GLU A 124 69.20 2.12 2.14
CA GLU A 124 68.79 3.52 1.99
C GLU A 124 67.75 3.72 0.87
N ASN A 125 67.17 4.92 0.77
CA ASN A 125 66.13 5.26 -0.19
C ASN A 125 66.65 5.31 -1.65
N ILE A 126 65.72 5.24 -2.60
CA ILE A 126 65.92 5.67 -3.99
C ILE A 126 65.07 6.92 -4.21
N SER A 127 65.67 8.02 -4.67
CA SER A 127 64.97 9.26 -5.01
C SER A 127 65.31 9.66 -6.44
N ILE A 128 64.31 9.80 -7.30
CA ILE A 128 64.43 10.15 -8.72
C ILE A 128 63.55 11.38 -8.97
N ILE A 129 64.17 12.55 -9.15
CA ILE A 129 63.50 13.84 -9.13
C ILE A 129 63.90 14.64 -10.37
N SER A 130 62.92 14.99 -11.19
CA SER A 130 63.05 16.00 -12.24
C SER A 130 62.37 17.29 -11.78
N GLN A 131 63.14 18.36 -11.60
CA GLN A 131 62.60 19.70 -11.31
C GLN A 131 62.09 20.42 -12.57
N ASP A 132 62.30 19.86 -13.76
CA ASP A 132 61.77 20.40 -15.00
C ASP A 132 60.27 20.16 -15.12
N ASN A 133 59.51 21.21 -15.41
CA ASN A 133 58.07 21.17 -15.68
C ASN A 133 57.68 20.27 -16.87
N GLU A 134 58.58 20.08 -17.84
CA GLU A 134 58.37 19.16 -18.96
C GLU A 134 59.13 17.84 -18.80
N GLY A 135 59.92 17.72 -17.72
CA GLY A 135 60.75 16.55 -17.45
C GLY A 135 59.98 15.41 -16.79
N TYR A 136 60.50 14.21 -16.99
CA TYR A 136 59.95 12.98 -16.46
C TYR A 136 60.78 12.50 -15.28
N GLY A 137 60.14 11.90 -14.28
CA GLY A 137 60.88 11.16 -13.26
C GLY A 137 61.56 9.95 -13.88
N ILE A 138 60.76 9.02 -14.42
CA ILE A 138 61.19 7.90 -15.23
C ILE A 138 60.41 7.90 -16.55
N ARG A 139 61.12 7.87 -17.68
CA ARG A 139 60.57 7.61 -19.00
C ARG A 139 61.28 6.44 -19.67
N ILE A 140 60.51 5.47 -20.19
CA ILE A 140 61.00 4.35 -21.00
C ILE A 140 60.23 4.34 -22.33
N ARG A 141 60.96 4.35 -23.46
CA ARG A 141 60.42 4.32 -24.83
C ARG A 141 61.28 3.46 -25.75
N ASP A 142 60.68 2.95 -26.82
CA ASP A 142 61.33 2.10 -27.84
C ASP A 142 62.05 0.90 -27.22
N GLY A 143 61.36 0.13 -26.36
CA GLY A 143 61.94 -1.02 -25.66
C GLY A 143 60.97 -2.16 -25.33
N SER A 144 61.52 -3.35 -25.08
CA SER A 144 60.81 -4.61 -24.76
C SER A 144 61.32 -5.34 -23.51
N GLY A 145 62.41 -4.88 -22.91
CA GLY A 145 62.98 -5.47 -21.68
C GLY A 145 62.40 -4.93 -20.37
N SER A 146 63.00 -5.34 -19.25
CA SER A 146 62.61 -4.98 -17.88
C SER A 146 63.63 -4.09 -17.18
N LEU A 147 63.14 -3.10 -16.42
CA LEU A 147 63.92 -2.30 -15.48
C LEU A 147 63.34 -2.46 -14.08
N THR A 148 64.18 -2.78 -13.10
CA THR A 148 63.75 -2.96 -11.71
C THR A 148 64.54 -2.04 -10.78
N PHE A 149 63.83 -1.29 -9.93
CA PHE A 149 64.40 -0.57 -8.79
C PHE A 149 64.00 -1.29 -7.49
N ASP A 150 64.98 -1.71 -6.70
CA ASP A 150 64.80 -2.43 -5.44
C ASP A 150 65.45 -1.66 -4.27
N SER A 151 64.63 -1.10 -3.39
CA SER A 151 65.06 -0.28 -2.26
C SER A 151 64.80 -0.94 -0.91
N ALA A 152 65.85 -0.96 -0.06
CA ALA A 152 65.72 -1.34 1.35
C ALA A 152 64.91 -0.34 2.22
N LYS A 153 64.49 0.81 1.67
CA LYS A 153 63.61 1.80 2.33
C LYS A 153 62.58 2.34 1.34
N ASN A 154 62.50 3.65 1.11
CA ASN A 154 61.48 4.27 0.26
C ASN A 154 61.98 4.43 -1.19
N ILE A 155 61.02 4.46 -2.13
CA ILE A 155 61.24 4.94 -3.50
C ILE A 155 60.42 6.21 -3.67
N ASP A 156 61.05 7.34 -3.95
CA ASP A 156 60.38 8.62 -4.21
C ASP A 156 60.67 9.06 -5.65
N ILE A 157 59.64 9.15 -6.49
CA ILE A 157 59.75 9.55 -7.90
C ILE A 157 58.96 10.84 -8.12
N GLU A 158 59.60 11.82 -8.74
CA GLU A 158 59.01 13.11 -9.06
C GLU A 158 59.32 13.54 -10.49
N GLY A 159 58.31 14.01 -11.22
CA GLY A 159 58.47 14.60 -12.55
C GLY A 159 57.50 15.75 -12.77
N GLY A 160 57.88 16.74 -13.59
CA GLY A 160 57.02 17.88 -13.87
C GLY A 160 55.96 17.61 -14.94
N HIS A 161 56.24 16.72 -15.90
CA HIS A 161 55.24 16.28 -16.89
C HIS A 161 54.55 14.99 -16.44
N HIS A 162 55.28 13.86 -16.50
CA HIS A 162 54.84 12.60 -15.91
C HIS A 162 55.89 12.10 -14.93
N ALA A 163 55.47 11.61 -13.76
CA ALA A 163 56.43 11.02 -12.82
C ALA A 163 56.94 9.67 -13.35
N VAL A 164 56.05 8.84 -13.90
CA VAL A 164 56.39 7.59 -14.58
C VAL A 164 55.69 7.53 -15.94
N SER A 165 56.44 7.30 -17.01
CA SER A 165 55.92 7.09 -18.37
C SER A 165 56.59 5.89 -19.04
N ILE A 166 55.79 4.94 -19.54
CA ILE A 166 56.28 3.72 -20.19
C ILE A 166 55.46 3.47 -21.46
N SER A 167 56.14 3.14 -22.56
CA SER A 167 55.52 2.69 -23.82
C SER A 167 56.11 1.37 -24.31
N ASP A 168 55.66 0.91 -25.48
CA ASP A 168 56.10 -0.28 -26.18
C ASP A 168 55.87 -1.57 -25.38
N ASN A 169 56.83 -2.49 -25.32
CA ASN A 169 56.69 -3.77 -24.61
C ASN A 169 57.51 -3.79 -23.31
N ALA A 170 57.88 -2.62 -22.78
CA ALA A 170 58.78 -2.53 -21.64
C ALA A 170 58.07 -2.84 -20.31
N THR A 171 58.83 -3.35 -19.34
CA THR A 171 58.38 -3.57 -17.96
C THR A 171 59.17 -2.71 -16.98
N LEU A 172 58.49 -2.05 -16.05
CA LEU A 172 59.11 -1.39 -14.90
C LEU A 172 58.63 -2.04 -13.60
N GLU A 173 59.57 -2.42 -12.75
CA GLU A 173 59.30 -2.92 -11.41
C GLU A 173 59.88 -1.96 -10.36
N LEU A 174 59.05 -1.52 -9.42
CA LEU A 174 59.46 -0.70 -8.27
C LEU A 174 59.20 -1.50 -6.99
N VAL A 175 60.25 -1.90 -6.29
CA VAL A 175 60.19 -2.71 -5.07
C VAL A 175 60.81 -1.94 -3.91
N ALA A 176 60.06 -1.74 -2.83
CA ALA A 176 60.48 -1.00 -1.66
C ALA A 176 60.09 -1.72 -0.36
N GLU A 177 61.01 -1.86 0.60
CA GLU A 177 60.65 -2.28 1.96
C GLU A 177 59.85 -1.19 2.71
N GLY A 178 60.01 0.06 2.29
CA GLY A 178 59.30 1.26 2.78
C GLY A 178 58.16 1.70 1.85
N ILE A 179 57.89 3.00 1.77
CA ILE A 179 56.79 3.55 0.96
C ILE A 179 57.29 3.87 -0.46
N VAL A 180 56.48 3.61 -1.48
CA VAL A 180 56.69 4.14 -2.83
C VAL A 180 55.83 5.40 -3.00
N THR A 181 56.46 6.54 -3.24
CA THR A 181 55.80 7.82 -3.53
C THR A 181 56.03 8.20 -4.98
N ILE A 182 54.97 8.46 -5.74
CA ILE A 182 55.02 8.95 -7.12
C ILE A 182 54.30 10.29 -7.16
N THR A 183 55.00 11.35 -7.54
CA THR A 183 54.47 12.71 -7.54
C THR A 183 54.67 13.36 -8.90
N SER A 184 53.59 13.74 -9.57
CA SER A 184 53.67 14.66 -10.71
C SER A 184 53.53 16.11 -10.22
N GLN A 185 54.51 16.97 -10.50
CA GLN A 185 54.54 18.38 -10.08
C GLN A 185 54.56 19.35 -11.26
N SER A 186 53.50 19.37 -12.08
CA SER A 186 53.43 20.31 -13.20
C SER A 186 53.21 21.76 -12.71
N THR A 187 54.26 22.59 -12.74
CA THR A 187 54.18 24.02 -12.34
C THR A 187 54.18 24.95 -13.55
N GLY A 188 53.13 24.92 -14.36
CA GLY A 188 52.94 25.92 -15.43
C GLY A 188 51.85 25.57 -16.43
N LYS A 189 51.36 26.59 -17.14
CA LYS A 189 50.55 26.39 -18.35
C LYS A 189 51.37 25.61 -19.36
N VAL A 190 51.17 24.31 -19.43
CA VAL A 190 51.66 23.52 -20.55
C VAL A 190 50.80 23.90 -21.75
N ASP A 191 51.37 24.66 -22.69
CA ASP A 191 50.71 25.12 -23.94
C ASP A 191 50.34 23.94 -24.89
N SER A 192 50.57 22.68 -24.47
CA SER A 192 50.47 21.47 -25.31
C SER A 192 49.20 20.64 -25.13
N GLY A 193 48.35 20.91 -24.11
CA GLY A 193 47.14 20.12 -23.88
C GLY A 193 47.39 18.65 -23.53
N ILE A 194 48.57 18.34 -22.99
CA ILE A 194 48.89 17.01 -22.44
C ILE A 194 48.87 17.12 -20.91
N ASP A 195 48.08 16.25 -20.32
CA ASP A 195 47.74 16.21 -18.91
C ASP A 195 48.89 15.57 -18.13
N GLY A 196 49.38 16.22 -17.07
CA GLY A 196 50.56 15.78 -16.34
C GLY A 196 50.32 14.60 -15.39
N ASP A 197 50.05 13.41 -15.93
CA ASP A 197 49.70 12.21 -15.13
C ASP A 197 50.83 11.77 -14.20
N ALA A 198 50.50 11.22 -13.03
CA ALA A 198 51.51 10.62 -12.17
C ALA A 198 52.07 9.32 -12.79
N ILE A 199 51.20 8.48 -13.36
CA ILE A 199 51.58 7.25 -14.07
C ILE A 199 50.89 7.25 -15.43
N ASN A 200 51.67 7.15 -16.51
CA ASN A 200 51.17 7.05 -17.88
C ASN A 200 51.77 5.83 -18.60
N ILE A 201 50.96 4.81 -18.85
CA ILE A 201 51.39 3.55 -19.48
C ILE A 201 50.67 3.35 -20.81
N SER A 202 51.41 3.11 -21.88
CA SER A 202 50.85 3.02 -23.23
C SER A 202 51.37 1.80 -23.99
N GLU A 203 50.69 1.48 -25.10
CA GLU A 203 51.03 0.39 -26.00
C GLU A 203 50.94 -0.98 -25.32
N ASN A 204 52.01 -1.72 -25.02
CA ASN A 204 51.94 -3.04 -24.36
C ASN A 204 52.75 -3.07 -23.05
N ALA A 205 53.00 -1.90 -22.46
CA ALA A 205 53.91 -1.78 -21.33
C ALA A 205 53.27 -2.27 -20.01
N THR A 206 54.12 -2.69 -19.08
CA THR A 206 53.72 -3.18 -17.75
C THR A 206 54.43 -2.42 -16.64
N LEU A 207 53.67 -2.01 -15.62
CA LEU A 207 54.21 -1.42 -14.40
C LEU A 207 53.81 -2.25 -13.18
N ASN A 208 54.79 -2.70 -12.40
CA ASN A 208 54.59 -3.39 -11.14
C ASN A 208 55.20 -2.57 -9.99
N ILE A 209 54.43 -2.26 -8.96
CA ILE A 209 54.91 -1.55 -7.77
C ILE A 209 54.60 -2.38 -6.52
N SER A 210 55.60 -2.66 -5.71
CA SER A 210 55.48 -3.34 -4.42
C SER A 210 56.15 -2.53 -3.31
N GLY A 211 55.39 -2.09 -2.32
CA GLY A 211 55.88 -1.30 -1.19
C GLY A 211 55.24 -1.71 0.13
N ASN A 212 55.71 -1.20 1.26
CA ASN A 212 54.94 -1.20 2.52
C ASN A 212 53.62 -0.43 2.37
N GLY A 213 53.66 0.69 1.66
CA GLY A 213 52.51 1.47 1.21
C GLY A 213 52.84 2.18 -0.10
N ILE A 214 51.82 2.64 -0.82
CA ILE A 214 51.99 3.32 -2.11
C ILE A 214 51.20 4.63 -2.08
N LYS A 215 51.83 5.72 -2.50
CA LYS A 215 51.21 7.05 -2.58
C LYS A 215 51.45 7.65 -3.96
N ILE A 216 50.37 7.93 -4.67
CA ILE A 216 50.36 8.57 -5.99
C ILE A 216 49.70 9.93 -5.84
N ILE A 217 50.38 10.97 -6.30
CA ILE A 217 49.96 12.35 -6.14
C ILE A 217 50.16 13.08 -7.47
N THR A 218 49.15 13.80 -7.93
CA THR A 218 49.36 14.87 -8.93
C THR A 218 49.18 16.19 -8.21
N SER A 219 50.24 16.98 -8.10
CA SER A 219 50.14 18.33 -7.56
C SER A 219 49.47 19.23 -8.60
N THR A 220 48.53 20.05 -8.15
CA THR A 220 47.80 21.01 -8.98
C THR A 220 48.26 22.42 -8.61
N ASP A 221 48.67 23.24 -9.59
CA ASP A 221 48.70 24.69 -9.41
C ASP A 221 47.29 25.28 -9.66
N GLU A 222 47.07 26.56 -9.35
CA GLU A 222 45.76 27.24 -9.51
C GLU A 222 45.25 27.30 -10.98
N ASN A 223 46.04 26.83 -11.96
CA ASN A 223 45.82 26.99 -13.40
C ASN A 223 45.99 25.69 -14.22
N ASN A 224 46.40 24.56 -13.62
CA ASN A 224 46.66 23.28 -14.31
C ASN A 224 46.05 22.10 -13.53
N HIS A 225 44.92 21.57 -14.03
CA HIS A 225 44.01 20.66 -13.31
C HIS A 225 43.92 19.26 -13.92
N ASN A 226 44.94 18.86 -14.67
CA ASN A 226 44.72 17.95 -15.79
C ASN A 226 45.25 16.53 -15.57
N GLY A 227 46.26 16.32 -14.73
CA GLY A 227 46.88 14.99 -14.58
C GLY A 227 45.99 13.95 -13.91
N ASP A 228 45.91 12.77 -14.52
CA ASP A 228 45.33 11.58 -13.91
C ASP A 228 46.33 10.90 -12.95
N GLY A 229 45.81 10.13 -11.99
CA GLY A 229 46.67 9.34 -11.11
C GLY A 229 47.32 8.19 -11.85
N ILE A 230 46.50 7.45 -12.58
CA ILE A 230 46.92 6.37 -13.47
C ILE A 230 46.16 6.51 -14.78
N HIS A 231 46.90 6.72 -15.86
CA HIS A 231 46.39 6.70 -17.23
C HIS A 231 46.96 5.52 -17.99
N THR A 232 46.11 4.79 -18.71
CA THR A 232 46.55 3.63 -19.50
C THR A 232 45.93 3.57 -20.90
N GLN A 233 46.70 3.15 -21.89
CA GLN A 233 46.27 2.96 -23.28
C GLN A 233 46.84 1.66 -23.90
N GLY A 234 46.29 1.22 -25.04
CA GLY A 234 46.75 0.02 -25.75
C GLY A 234 46.36 -1.29 -25.05
N ASN A 235 47.32 -2.13 -24.74
CA ASN A 235 47.30 -3.37 -23.97
C ASN A 235 48.23 -3.27 -22.74
N SER A 236 48.23 -2.10 -22.11
CA SER A 236 49.06 -1.80 -20.94
C SER A 236 48.46 -2.31 -19.63
N SER A 237 49.29 -2.76 -18.69
CA SER A 237 48.85 -3.24 -17.37
C SER A 237 49.60 -2.56 -16.21
N VAL A 238 48.91 -2.39 -15.08
CA VAL A 238 49.47 -1.81 -13.85
C VAL A 238 49.10 -2.67 -12.64
N GLU A 239 50.07 -3.12 -11.87
CA GLU A 239 49.85 -3.79 -10.58
C GLU A 239 50.50 -3.01 -9.43
N LEU A 240 49.69 -2.62 -8.45
CA LEU A 240 50.12 -1.93 -7.23
C LEU A 240 49.88 -2.85 -6.03
N LYS A 241 50.92 -3.12 -5.25
CA LYS A 241 50.88 -4.00 -4.08
C LYS A 241 51.44 -3.32 -2.83
N ALA A 242 50.56 -3.01 -1.88
CA ALA A 242 50.97 -2.52 -0.56
C ALA A 242 50.97 -3.68 0.46
N ASN A 243 52.17 -4.06 0.92
CA ASN A 243 52.42 -5.28 1.69
C ASN A 243 52.03 -5.20 3.18
N ASN A 244 52.05 -4.02 3.81
CA ASN A 244 51.49 -3.85 5.18
C ASN A 244 50.76 -2.51 5.37
N GLY A 245 50.31 -1.89 4.28
CA GLY A 245 49.78 -0.54 4.28
C GLY A 245 48.75 -0.29 3.18
N SER A 246 48.50 0.98 2.94
CA SER A 246 47.46 1.46 2.04
C SER A 246 48.03 1.87 0.69
N ILE A 247 47.17 1.85 -0.33
CA ILE A 247 47.40 2.53 -1.61
C ILE A 247 46.57 3.81 -1.60
N SER A 248 47.18 4.95 -1.87
CA SER A 248 46.51 6.25 -1.91
C SER A 248 46.78 6.96 -3.23
N ILE A 249 45.72 7.33 -3.95
CA ILE A 249 45.77 8.11 -5.19
C ILE A 249 45.03 9.43 -4.92
N SER A 250 45.72 10.55 -5.09
CA SER A 250 45.15 11.90 -4.89
C SER A 250 45.45 12.76 -6.11
N THR A 251 44.41 13.12 -6.87
CA THR A 251 44.58 13.69 -8.20
C THR A 251 43.71 14.91 -8.47
N GLY A 252 44.18 15.74 -9.42
CA GLY A 252 43.44 16.89 -9.92
C GLY A 252 42.38 16.52 -10.96
N ASN A 253 42.67 15.51 -11.79
CA ASN A 253 41.73 14.93 -12.77
C ASN A 253 41.17 13.59 -12.27
N ASN A 254 41.12 12.55 -13.10
CA ASN A 254 40.60 11.25 -12.69
C ASN A 254 41.58 10.55 -11.74
N GLY A 255 41.04 9.70 -10.86
CA GLY A 255 41.90 8.83 -10.06
C GLY A 255 42.59 7.80 -10.96
N ILE A 256 41.79 7.13 -11.80
CA ILE A 256 42.22 6.15 -12.80
C ILE A 256 41.43 6.41 -14.09
N ASP A 257 42.13 6.66 -15.22
CA ASP A 257 41.57 6.64 -16.58
C ASP A 257 42.13 5.43 -17.35
N HIS A 258 41.28 4.41 -17.48
CA HIS A 258 41.65 3.13 -18.06
C HIS A 258 41.09 2.96 -19.47
N ARG A 259 41.95 3.15 -20.48
CA ARG A 259 41.60 3.02 -21.91
C ARG A 259 42.30 1.85 -22.59
N SER A 260 42.95 0.99 -21.83
CA SER A 260 43.69 -0.17 -22.35
C SER A 260 42.83 -1.45 -22.39
N SER A 261 43.41 -2.51 -22.94
CA SER A 261 42.91 -3.89 -22.91
C SER A 261 43.62 -4.76 -21.86
N GLY A 262 44.69 -4.25 -21.24
CA GLY A 262 45.34 -4.86 -20.08
C GLY A 262 44.61 -4.48 -18.79
N ASN A 263 45.10 -4.89 -17.62
CA ASN A 263 44.37 -4.70 -16.35
C ASN A 263 45.08 -3.72 -15.41
N ILE A 264 44.30 -3.06 -14.56
CA ILE A 264 44.80 -2.30 -13.40
C ILE A 264 44.39 -3.03 -12.11
N ILE A 265 45.37 -3.39 -11.28
CA ILE A 265 45.16 -4.18 -10.05
C ILE A 265 45.78 -3.43 -8.87
N LEU A 266 44.97 -3.10 -7.87
CA LEU A 266 45.38 -2.48 -6.62
C LEU A 266 45.13 -3.44 -5.45
N ASN A 267 46.21 -3.95 -4.86
CA ASN A 267 46.20 -4.89 -3.75
C ASN A 267 46.82 -4.26 -2.50
N ALA A 268 45.97 -3.77 -1.59
CA ALA A 268 46.40 -3.24 -0.29
C ALA A 268 46.08 -4.20 0.84
N THR A 269 46.97 -4.35 1.82
CA THR A 269 46.61 -5.10 3.05
C THR A 269 45.65 -4.33 3.94
N THR A 270 45.64 -2.99 3.89
CA THR A 270 44.73 -2.17 4.70
C THR A 270 43.65 -1.50 3.85
N SER A 271 43.99 -0.46 3.09
CA SER A 271 42.96 0.31 2.37
C SER A 271 43.43 0.81 1.02
N ASN A 272 42.49 0.90 0.08
CA ASN A 272 42.66 1.69 -1.13
C ASN A 272 41.90 3.01 -0.97
N PHE A 273 42.58 4.13 -1.17
CA PHE A 273 42.00 5.48 -1.13
C PHE A 273 42.21 6.14 -2.49
N ILE A 274 41.13 6.52 -3.16
CA ILE A 274 41.16 7.29 -4.41
C ILE A 274 40.38 8.58 -4.19
N THR A 275 41.01 9.72 -4.46
CA THR A 275 40.35 11.03 -4.43
C THR A 275 40.69 11.79 -5.71
N ALA A 276 39.67 12.09 -6.51
CA ALA A 276 39.77 12.74 -7.81
C ALA A 276 39.06 14.11 -7.79
N GLY A 277 39.58 15.11 -8.51
CA GLY A 277 38.96 16.43 -8.63
C GLY A 277 39.21 17.42 -7.47
N TYR A 278 40.21 17.17 -6.61
CA TYR A 278 40.61 18.08 -5.54
C TYR A 278 41.92 18.81 -5.83
N ASN A 279 42.00 20.06 -5.36
CA ASN A 279 43.26 20.80 -5.24
C ASN A 279 43.86 20.63 -3.83
N THR A 280 45.16 20.38 -3.76
CA THR A 280 45.96 20.39 -2.53
C THR A 280 46.95 21.56 -2.47
N VAL A 281 46.55 22.77 -2.85
CA VAL A 281 47.34 23.98 -2.61
C VAL A 281 47.18 24.40 -1.14
N SER A 282 48.29 24.58 -0.42
CA SER A 282 48.35 25.12 0.95
C SER A 282 47.71 24.29 2.07
N GLY A 283 47.35 23.02 1.82
CA GLY A 283 46.70 22.15 2.82
C GLY A 283 45.22 22.45 3.07
N GLN A 284 44.57 23.25 2.22
CA GLN A 284 43.11 23.38 2.12
C GLN A 284 42.63 22.54 0.93
N ARG A 285 41.49 21.84 1.07
CA ARG A 285 40.86 21.10 -0.04
C ARG A 285 39.86 22.02 -0.74
N GLU A 286 40.12 22.37 -1.99
CA GLU A 286 39.16 23.10 -2.84
C GLU A 286 38.76 22.23 -4.04
N VAL A 287 37.46 22.23 -4.37
CA VAL A 287 36.91 21.55 -5.55
C VAL A 287 37.19 22.42 -6.78
N ILE A 288 37.87 21.86 -7.79
CA ILE A 288 38.44 22.63 -8.91
C ILE A 288 37.73 22.44 -10.25
N SER A 289 37.04 21.31 -10.43
CA SER A 289 36.28 21.01 -11.64
C SER A 289 35.19 19.97 -11.32
N TYR A 290 34.16 19.91 -12.15
CA TYR A 290 32.91 19.17 -11.87
C TYR A 290 32.73 17.92 -12.76
N ASN A 291 33.78 17.48 -13.44
CA ASN A 291 33.72 16.40 -14.46
C ASN A 291 34.84 15.36 -14.28
N GLN A 292 35.29 15.11 -13.03
CA GLN A 292 36.39 14.18 -12.74
C GLN A 292 35.87 12.92 -12.07
N ASP A 293 36.29 11.77 -12.59
CA ASP A 293 35.85 10.46 -12.14
C ASP A 293 36.85 9.83 -11.16
N GLY A 294 36.35 9.06 -10.20
CA GLY A 294 37.21 8.28 -9.31
C GLY A 294 37.94 7.20 -10.10
N ILE A 295 37.16 6.34 -10.76
CA ILE A 295 37.65 5.32 -11.69
C ILE A 295 36.82 5.39 -12.97
N ARG A 296 37.49 5.53 -14.12
CA ARG A 296 36.87 5.53 -15.43
C ARG A 296 37.45 4.40 -16.29
N ILE A 297 36.58 3.64 -16.96
CA ILE A 297 36.95 2.74 -18.05
C ILE A 297 36.41 3.29 -19.37
N GLN A 298 37.27 3.36 -20.38
CA GLN A 298 36.93 3.53 -21.80
C GLN A 298 37.63 2.50 -22.70
N GLY A 299 38.20 1.45 -22.09
CA GLY A 299 38.93 0.37 -22.76
C GLY A 299 38.16 -0.95 -22.75
N SER A 300 38.91 -2.06 -22.85
CA SER A 300 38.35 -3.41 -22.74
C SER A 300 38.91 -4.20 -21.55
N GLY A 301 39.86 -3.62 -20.83
CA GLY A 301 40.45 -4.19 -19.62
C GLY A 301 39.65 -3.92 -18.36
N ASP A 302 40.11 -4.54 -17.26
CA ASP A 302 39.47 -4.49 -15.96
C ASP A 302 40.25 -3.62 -14.96
N VAL A 303 39.52 -3.02 -14.02
CA VAL A 303 40.09 -2.35 -12.85
C VAL A 303 39.64 -3.06 -11.58
N SER A 304 40.59 -3.54 -10.77
CA SER A 304 40.29 -4.28 -9.54
C SER A 304 41.01 -3.71 -8.31
N LEU A 305 40.27 -3.50 -7.23
CA LEU A 305 40.76 -3.00 -5.95
C LEU A 305 40.45 -4.03 -4.85
N THR A 306 41.48 -4.50 -4.16
CA THR A 306 41.35 -5.40 -3.00
C THR A 306 42.01 -4.76 -1.77
N GLY A 307 41.28 -4.70 -0.66
CA GLY A 307 41.79 -4.25 0.63
C GLY A 307 40.92 -4.67 1.81
N GLU A 308 41.27 -4.28 3.05
CA GLU A 308 40.29 -4.35 4.15
C GLU A 308 39.16 -3.35 3.91
N ARG A 309 39.42 -2.19 3.31
CA ARG A 309 38.43 -1.17 2.93
C ARG A 309 38.80 -0.50 1.61
N ASN A 310 37.82 -0.06 0.85
CA ASN A 310 38.02 0.77 -0.34
C ASN A 310 37.24 2.07 -0.16
N TYR A 311 37.89 3.21 -0.44
CA TYR A 311 37.29 4.53 -0.37
C TYR A 311 37.58 5.29 -1.65
N ILE A 312 36.53 5.74 -2.33
CA ILE A 312 36.60 6.50 -3.57
C ILE A 312 35.80 7.78 -3.38
N TRP A 313 36.41 8.92 -3.74
CA TRP A 313 35.74 10.21 -3.81
C TRP A 313 36.03 10.88 -5.16
N ALA A 314 34.99 11.45 -5.78
CA ALA A 314 35.10 12.11 -7.09
C ALA A 314 34.18 13.33 -7.20
N THR A 315 34.44 14.23 -8.15
CA THR A 315 33.55 15.39 -8.40
C THR A 315 32.43 15.08 -9.39
N ASP A 316 32.60 14.09 -10.28
CA ASP A 316 31.56 13.64 -11.20
C ASP A 316 31.05 12.23 -10.85
N ALA A 317 31.64 11.18 -11.42
CA ALA A 317 31.30 9.80 -11.12
C ALA A 317 32.30 9.16 -10.16
N GLY A 318 31.81 8.46 -9.13
CA GLY A 318 32.69 7.62 -8.30
C GLY A 318 33.31 6.49 -9.13
N LEU A 319 32.44 5.72 -9.79
CA LEU A 319 32.79 4.69 -10.76
C LEU A 319 32.10 4.96 -12.10
N TYR A 320 32.84 4.91 -13.21
CA TYR A 320 32.31 5.16 -14.54
C TYR A 320 32.77 4.14 -15.58
N ILE A 321 31.84 3.46 -16.24
CA ILE A 321 32.11 2.68 -17.46
C ILE A 321 31.49 3.39 -18.66
N HIS A 322 32.34 3.96 -19.51
CA HIS A 322 31.91 4.72 -20.67
C HIS A 322 31.32 3.79 -21.75
N LYS A 323 30.36 4.29 -22.53
CA LYS A 323 29.69 3.59 -23.63
C LYS A 323 30.60 3.02 -24.74
N GLU A 324 31.85 3.48 -24.81
CA GLU A 324 32.84 3.02 -25.80
C GLU A 324 33.64 1.81 -25.29
N SER A 325 33.43 1.40 -24.03
CA SER A 325 34.10 0.24 -23.45
C SER A 325 33.56 -1.08 -24.01
N ASP A 326 34.33 -2.16 -23.89
CA ASP A 326 33.84 -3.52 -24.18
C ASP A 326 32.79 -3.93 -23.14
N SER A 327 31.77 -4.69 -23.56
CA SER A 327 30.71 -5.15 -22.65
C SER A 327 31.18 -6.14 -21.58
N ARG A 328 32.44 -6.61 -21.66
CA ARG A 328 33.08 -7.45 -20.64
C ARG A 328 33.94 -6.68 -19.66
N SER A 329 34.20 -5.39 -19.89
CA SER A 329 34.99 -4.57 -18.98
C SER A 329 34.38 -4.52 -17.59
N THR A 330 35.21 -4.72 -16.57
CA THR A 330 34.75 -4.81 -15.19
C THR A 330 35.46 -3.83 -14.26
N ILE A 331 34.69 -3.14 -13.41
CA ILE A 331 35.22 -2.50 -12.20
C ILE A 331 34.87 -3.37 -10.99
N LYS A 332 35.87 -3.86 -10.26
CA LYS A 332 35.69 -4.74 -9.11
C LYS A 332 36.29 -4.17 -7.84
N LEU A 333 35.47 -4.00 -6.80
CA LEU A 333 35.91 -3.57 -5.47
C LEU A 333 35.67 -4.69 -4.46
N THR A 334 36.73 -5.09 -3.76
CA THR A 334 36.71 -6.16 -2.75
C THR A 334 37.23 -5.65 -1.40
N ALA A 335 36.36 -5.62 -0.39
CA ALA A 335 36.68 -5.23 0.98
C ALA A 335 36.58 -6.45 1.93
N ASN A 336 37.73 -7.03 2.27
CA ASN A 336 37.85 -8.31 2.98
C ASN A 336 38.01 -8.19 4.51
N GLY A 337 38.07 -6.97 5.05
CA GLY A 337 38.18 -6.76 6.49
C GLY A 337 36.90 -7.18 7.21
N SER A 338 36.95 -7.62 8.47
CA SER A 338 35.76 -8.08 9.21
C SER A 338 34.64 -7.02 9.40
N SER A 339 34.93 -5.77 9.05
CA SER A 339 33.96 -4.67 8.89
C SER A 339 34.41 -3.79 7.71
N GLY A 340 34.84 -4.46 6.65
CA GLY A 340 35.45 -3.87 5.49
C GLY A 340 34.40 -3.29 4.58
N ASN A 341 34.41 -1.98 4.37
CA ASN A 341 33.44 -1.29 3.54
C ASN A 341 34.05 -0.92 2.20
N ASN A 342 33.25 -0.99 1.15
CA ASN A 342 33.44 -0.18 -0.06
C ASN A 342 32.64 1.10 0.14
N THR A 343 33.30 2.25 0.06
CA THR A 343 32.66 3.57 0.21
C THR A 343 32.97 4.40 -1.03
N ILE A 344 31.93 4.76 -1.77
CA ILE A 344 32.01 5.54 -2.99
C ILE A 344 31.23 6.82 -2.73
N SER A 345 31.84 7.97 -2.98
CA SER A 345 31.21 9.27 -2.77
C SER A 345 31.48 10.17 -3.95
N SER A 346 30.47 10.90 -4.40
CA SER A 346 30.62 11.81 -5.53
C SER A 346 29.64 12.98 -5.46
N GLN A 347 29.73 13.91 -6.41
CA GLN A 347 28.81 15.05 -6.48
C GLN A 347 27.72 14.89 -7.55
N ARG A 348 27.90 14.02 -8.56
CA ARG A 348 26.92 13.81 -9.62
C ARG A 348 26.40 12.39 -9.75
N TYR A 349 27.29 11.42 -9.93
CA TYR A 349 26.93 10.00 -10.06
C TYR A 349 27.72 9.14 -9.10
N GLY A 350 27.08 8.33 -8.26
CA GLY A 350 27.83 7.40 -7.42
C GLY A 350 28.52 6.38 -8.31
N ILE A 351 27.70 5.73 -9.13
CA ILE A 351 28.05 4.73 -10.13
C ILE A 351 27.30 5.05 -11.41
N SER A 352 28.00 5.06 -12.53
CA SER A 352 27.42 5.21 -13.87
C SER A 352 28.02 4.20 -14.83
N ALA A 353 27.18 3.44 -15.53
CA ALA A 353 27.63 2.51 -16.55
C ALA A 353 26.66 2.47 -17.73
N THR A 354 27.20 2.46 -18.94
CA THR A 354 26.43 2.27 -20.19
C THR A 354 26.68 0.91 -20.84
N THR A 355 27.67 0.18 -20.34
CA THR A 355 28.07 -1.16 -20.77
C THR A 355 28.96 -1.74 -19.67
N GLY A 356 29.40 -2.99 -19.82
CA GLY A 356 30.32 -3.62 -18.87
C GLY A 356 29.65 -3.97 -17.54
N LYS A 357 30.48 -4.33 -16.56
CA LYS A 357 30.05 -4.85 -15.27
C LYS A 357 30.69 -4.12 -14.09
N ILE A 358 29.90 -3.89 -13.04
CA ILE A 358 30.41 -3.40 -11.75
C ILE A 358 30.16 -4.44 -10.66
N GLU A 359 31.21 -4.82 -9.93
CA GLU A 359 31.15 -5.79 -8.84
C GLU A 359 31.57 -5.13 -7.51
N LEU A 360 30.64 -5.06 -6.56
CA LEU A 360 30.91 -4.55 -5.21
C LEU A 360 30.83 -5.70 -4.19
N ASN A 361 31.97 -6.10 -3.64
CA ASN A 361 32.06 -7.16 -2.64
C ASN A 361 32.62 -6.61 -1.33
N ALA A 362 31.82 -6.68 -0.26
CA ALA A 362 32.22 -6.21 1.07
C ALA A 362 31.81 -7.21 2.15
N GLN A 363 32.70 -7.48 3.10
CA GLN A 363 32.31 -8.15 4.36
C GLN A 363 31.56 -7.20 5.32
N GLY A 364 31.62 -5.89 5.06
CA GLY A 364 30.79 -4.86 5.68
C GLY A 364 29.82 -4.25 4.66
N LEU A 365 29.80 -2.92 4.57
CA LEU A 365 28.85 -2.17 3.73
C LEU A 365 29.42 -1.84 2.35
N ASN A 366 28.56 -1.90 1.32
CA ASN A 366 28.80 -1.27 0.03
C ASN A 366 28.09 0.09 -0.02
N LYS A 367 28.70 1.12 0.58
CA LYS A 367 28.10 2.45 0.67
C LYS A 367 28.42 3.28 -0.57
N VAL A 368 27.39 3.80 -1.22
CA VAL A 368 27.51 4.77 -2.32
C VAL A 368 26.80 6.06 -1.89
N THR A 369 27.29 7.24 -2.22
CA THR A 369 26.70 8.50 -1.72
C THR A 369 26.92 9.59 -2.75
N VAL A 370 25.85 10.31 -3.10
CA VAL A 370 25.92 11.46 -3.99
C VAL A 370 25.47 12.69 -3.22
N SER A 371 26.30 13.73 -3.20
CA SER A 371 25.97 14.99 -2.53
C SER A 371 26.58 16.17 -3.27
N THR A 372 25.76 17.15 -3.66
CA THR A 372 26.20 18.42 -4.27
C THR A 372 25.86 19.60 -3.36
N SER A 373 26.69 20.65 -3.39
CA SER A 373 26.47 21.92 -2.67
C SER A 373 26.09 23.08 -3.60
N GLU A 374 26.16 22.92 -4.93
CA GLU A 374 25.92 23.99 -5.90
C GLU A 374 24.89 23.56 -6.95
N ALA A 375 23.67 24.12 -6.84
CA ALA A 375 22.51 23.77 -7.66
C ALA A 375 22.52 24.35 -9.10
N SER A 376 23.53 25.15 -9.48
CA SER A 376 23.41 26.02 -10.65
C SER A 376 23.79 25.41 -12.00
N ASP A 377 24.52 24.29 -12.06
CA ASP A 377 25.01 23.74 -13.35
C ASP A 377 24.65 22.28 -13.65
N ILE A 378 23.90 21.58 -12.79
CA ILE A 378 23.51 20.18 -13.01
C ILE A 378 22.17 20.14 -13.75
N ARG A 379 22.20 20.27 -15.08
CA ARG A 379 21.00 20.24 -15.93
C ARG A 379 20.45 18.83 -16.23
N ASN A 380 21.22 17.78 -15.93
CA ASN A 380 20.83 16.38 -16.14
C ASN A 380 20.99 15.63 -14.80
N GLY A 381 19.93 14.95 -14.37
CA GLY A 381 19.65 14.52 -13.00
C GLY A 381 20.77 13.78 -12.25
N LEU A 382 20.62 13.74 -10.93
CA LEU A 382 21.54 13.06 -10.00
C LEU A 382 21.10 11.61 -9.83
N ALA A 383 22.06 10.68 -9.80
CA ALA A 383 21.77 9.28 -9.52
C ALA A 383 22.90 8.63 -8.73
N SER A 384 22.55 7.87 -7.70
CA SER A 384 23.57 7.12 -6.99
C SER A 384 23.99 5.87 -7.75
N VAL A 385 23.06 5.22 -8.44
CA VAL A 385 23.34 4.19 -9.45
C VAL A 385 22.59 4.54 -10.73
N MET A 386 23.31 4.65 -11.84
CA MET A 386 22.76 4.81 -13.17
C MET A 386 23.31 3.71 -14.09
N LEU A 387 22.46 2.76 -14.46
CA LEU A 387 22.80 1.72 -15.44
C LEU A 387 21.95 1.93 -16.69
N THR A 388 22.63 1.99 -17.83
CA THR A 388 22.02 2.22 -19.14
C THR A 388 22.62 1.25 -20.15
N GLY A 389 21.99 1.07 -21.31
CA GLY A 389 22.69 0.52 -22.48
C GLY A 389 23.15 -0.95 -22.38
N GLY A 390 22.62 -1.74 -21.44
CA GLY A 390 23.05 -3.12 -21.22
C GLY A 390 24.12 -3.29 -20.14
N ALA A 391 24.24 -2.34 -19.21
CA ALA A 391 25.20 -2.41 -18.11
C ALA A 391 24.70 -3.31 -16.97
N ASP A 392 25.62 -4.08 -16.40
CA ASP A 392 25.34 -5.00 -15.30
C ASP A 392 26.00 -4.54 -14.00
N MET A 393 25.31 -4.76 -12.88
CA MET A 393 25.86 -4.54 -11.56
C MET A 393 25.50 -5.69 -10.61
N ALA A 394 26.50 -6.23 -9.93
CA ALA A 394 26.34 -7.26 -8.91
C ALA A 394 26.84 -6.75 -7.56
N VAL A 395 26.00 -6.86 -6.53
CA VAL A 395 26.35 -6.45 -5.16
C VAL A 395 26.32 -7.62 -4.20
N MET A 396 27.47 -7.85 -3.57
CA MET A 396 27.75 -8.95 -2.64
C MET A 396 28.09 -8.36 -1.26
N SER A 397 27.41 -8.83 -0.22
CA SER A 397 27.68 -8.42 1.17
C SER A 397 27.71 -9.62 2.13
N GLY A 398 28.71 -9.67 3.03
CA GLY A 398 28.88 -10.79 3.97
C GLY A 398 28.29 -10.53 5.36
N ASN A 399 27.35 -11.37 5.83
CA ASN A 399 26.84 -11.58 7.21
C ASN A 399 26.43 -10.35 8.09
N TYR A 400 26.66 -9.13 7.62
CA TYR A 400 26.25 -7.88 8.21
C TYR A 400 25.73 -7.00 7.09
N SER A 401 24.57 -6.36 7.32
CA SER A 401 23.82 -5.49 6.40
C SER A 401 24.60 -5.16 5.13
N GLY A 402 24.41 -5.90 4.04
CA GLY A 402 24.57 -5.25 2.75
C GLY A 402 23.73 -4.02 2.81
N SER A 403 24.30 -2.84 2.78
CA SER A 403 23.51 -1.64 2.61
C SER A 403 24.17 -0.96 1.45
N ILE A 404 23.58 -1.09 0.25
CA ILE A 404 23.71 -0.01 -0.72
C ILE A 404 22.93 1.16 -0.12
N ALA A 405 23.59 1.87 0.79
CA ALA A 405 23.00 2.97 1.55
C ALA A 405 23.30 4.27 0.82
N LEU A 406 22.31 4.77 0.09
CA LEU A 406 22.40 6.03 -0.66
C LEU A 406 21.77 7.13 0.19
N TYR A 407 22.60 8.08 0.63
CA TYR A 407 22.15 9.33 1.27
C TYR A 407 22.28 10.43 0.22
N ASP A 408 21.20 10.82 -0.44
CA ASP A 408 21.13 12.11 -1.15
C ASP A 408 20.75 13.18 -0.12
N SER A 409 21.45 14.31 -0.12
CA SER A 409 21.16 15.38 0.85
C SER A 409 20.82 16.72 0.21
N ASN A 410 20.91 16.92 -1.11
CA ASN A 410 20.72 18.28 -1.66
C ASN A 410 20.34 18.36 -3.16
N ASN A 411 19.04 18.57 -3.40
CA ASN A 411 18.52 19.74 -4.12
C ASN A 411 18.64 19.80 -5.68
N VAL A 412 18.37 18.70 -6.39
CA VAL A 412 17.89 18.66 -7.80
C VAL A 412 17.09 17.35 -7.98
N SER A 413 16.18 17.21 -8.95
CA SER A 413 15.51 15.96 -9.30
C SER A 413 16.48 14.77 -9.22
N GLY A 414 16.19 13.82 -8.33
CA GLY A 414 17.15 12.84 -7.86
C GLY A 414 16.58 11.44 -7.93
N TYR A 415 17.33 10.56 -8.59
CA TYR A 415 17.06 9.13 -8.60
C TYR A 415 17.98 8.48 -7.56
N GLY A 416 17.41 7.62 -6.71
CA GLY A 416 18.23 6.74 -5.90
C GLY A 416 18.97 5.74 -6.78
N ILE A 417 18.20 4.80 -7.31
CA ILE A 417 18.61 3.83 -8.31
C ILE A 417 17.82 4.10 -9.60
N SER A 418 18.52 4.26 -10.73
CA SER A 418 17.90 4.40 -12.05
C SER A 418 18.48 3.36 -13.01
N LEU A 419 17.65 2.40 -13.43
CA LEU A 419 18.01 1.40 -14.43
C LEU A 419 17.19 1.62 -15.70
N GLU A 420 17.88 1.71 -16.83
CA GLU A 420 17.26 1.83 -18.14
C GLU A 420 17.87 0.82 -19.12
N GLY A 421 17.03 -0.13 -19.57
CA GLY A 421 17.39 -1.05 -20.65
C GLY A 421 17.21 -0.41 -22.02
N THR A 422 17.76 -1.05 -23.06
CA THR A 422 17.43 -0.74 -24.45
C THR A 422 16.42 -1.76 -24.99
N LYS A 423 16.09 -1.70 -26.29
CA LYS A 423 15.27 -2.75 -26.92
C LYS A 423 16.04 -4.06 -27.13
N GLU A 424 17.36 -3.98 -27.19
CA GLU A 424 18.24 -5.12 -27.56
C GLU A 424 19.01 -5.64 -26.35
N ASP A 425 19.31 -4.77 -25.38
CA ASP A 425 20.17 -5.07 -24.25
C ASP A 425 19.44 -4.85 -22.92
N GLU A 426 19.60 -5.81 -22.01
CA GLU A 426 19.07 -5.77 -20.66
C GLU A 426 20.07 -5.10 -19.71
N SER A 427 19.61 -4.14 -18.89
CA SER A 427 20.43 -3.60 -17.80
C SER A 427 20.00 -4.29 -16.49
N GLU A 428 20.92 -4.97 -15.80
CA GLU A 428 20.60 -5.77 -14.61
C GLU A 428 21.30 -5.24 -13.34
N LEU A 429 20.55 -5.18 -12.22
CA LEU A 429 21.09 -5.04 -10.87
C LEU A 429 20.69 -6.25 -10.02
N THR A 430 21.68 -7.04 -9.61
CA THR A 430 21.47 -8.26 -8.81
C THR A 430 22.01 -8.10 -7.38
N PHE A 431 21.20 -8.50 -6.41
CA PHE A 431 21.57 -8.59 -4.99
C PHE A 431 21.77 -10.06 -4.57
N GLU A 432 22.90 -10.37 -3.95
CA GLU A 432 23.14 -11.71 -3.41
C GLU A 432 22.35 -11.99 -2.12
N SER A 433 22.03 -13.26 -1.91
CA SER A 433 21.36 -13.75 -0.69
C SER A 433 22.10 -13.35 0.59
N GLY A 434 21.34 -12.99 1.62
CA GLY A 434 21.83 -12.46 2.88
C GLY A 434 22.07 -10.95 2.88
N SER A 435 22.02 -10.29 1.72
CA SER A 435 22.17 -8.83 1.64
C SER A 435 20.95 -8.11 2.20
N SER A 436 21.15 -6.88 2.71
CA SER A 436 20.06 -5.92 2.87
C SER A 436 20.14 -4.89 1.73
N VAL A 437 19.08 -4.12 1.53
CA VAL A 437 19.00 -3.07 0.53
C VAL A 437 18.34 -1.87 1.20
N TRP A 438 19.00 -0.71 1.20
CA TRP A 438 18.49 0.48 1.86
C TRP A 438 18.68 1.70 0.96
N GLN A 439 17.66 1.98 0.15
CA GLN A 439 17.67 3.07 -0.80
C GLN A 439 16.94 4.29 -0.23
N GLU A 440 17.62 5.44 -0.16
CA GLU A 440 16.99 6.71 0.14
C GLU A 440 17.26 7.75 -0.95
N ALA A 441 16.20 8.38 -1.45
CA ALA A 441 16.23 9.54 -2.34
C ALA A 441 15.57 10.72 -1.62
N LEU A 442 16.28 11.83 -1.50
CA LEU A 442 15.82 13.00 -0.74
C LEU A 442 16.03 14.27 -1.56
N ALA A 443 14.96 14.99 -1.85
CA ALA A 443 15.03 16.25 -2.59
C ALA A 443 14.47 17.42 -1.78
N SER A 444 15.25 18.50 -1.67
CA SER A 444 14.92 19.70 -0.90
C SER A 444 14.61 20.95 -1.76
N GLY A 445 14.46 20.77 -3.08
CA GLY A 445 14.08 21.79 -4.07
C GLY A 445 14.37 21.36 -5.52
N GLY A 446 13.71 22.01 -6.50
CA GLY A 446 13.71 21.60 -7.92
C GLY A 446 12.30 21.47 -8.51
N THR A 447 12.17 20.98 -9.75
CA THR A 447 10.87 20.81 -10.43
C THR A 447 10.61 19.42 -11.02
N GLY A 448 11.53 18.47 -10.87
CA GLY A 448 11.35 17.11 -11.39
C GLY A 448 11.04 16.09 -10.30
N ASP A 449 10.77 14.86 -10.73
CA ASP A 449 10.36 13.77 -9.86
C ASP A 449 11.47 13.31 -8.92
N VAL A 450 11.06 12.72 -7.79
CA VAL A 450 11.94 12.10 -6.79
C VAL A 450 11.59 10.63 -6.73
N GLU A 451 12.51 9.77 -7.14
CA GLU A 451 12.27 8.33 -7.24
C GLU A 451 13.35 7.59 -6.44
N ALA A 452 12.97 6.81 -5.42
CA ALA A 452 13.96 5.99 -4.71
C ALA A 452 14.52 4.93 -5.66
N VAL A 453 13.64 4.25 -6.39
CA VAL A 453 14.01 3.27 -7.40
C VAL A 453 13.18 3.50 -8.66
N LYS A 454 13.87 3.55 -9.80
CA LYS A 454 13.30 3.64 -11.14
C LYS A 454 13.82 2.50 -12.01
N VAL A 455 12.92 1.75 -12.63
CA VAL A 455 13.25 0.68 -13.58
C VAL A 455 12.43 0.84 -14.84
N ILE A 456 13.09 1.05 -15.98
CA ILE A 456 12.43 1.33 -17.26
C ILE A 456 12.96 0.50 -18.42
N ASN A 457 12.08 0.21 -19.37
CA ASN A 457 12.37 -0.59 -20.56
C ASN A 457 12.87 -2.00 -20.16
N ASN A 458 13.75 -2.62 -20.96
CA ASN A 458 14.29 -3.96 -20.66
C ASN A 458 15.31 -3.92 -19.51
N ALA A 459 14.88 -3.56 -18.30
CA ALA A 459 15.74 -3.49 -17.12
C ALA A 459 15.18 -4.36 -16.00
N LEU A 460 16.09 -4.97 -15.23
CA LEU A 460 15.76 -5.91 -14.16
C LEU A 460 16.49 -5.56 -12.86
N ILE A 461 15.74 -5.48 -11.76
CA ILE A 461 16.31 -5.59 -10.42
C ILE A 461 15.92 -6.94 -9.84
N SER A 462 16.90 -7.73 -9.44
CA SER A 462 16.68 -9.09 -8.93
C SER A 462 17.41 -9.36 -7.60
N GLY A 463 16.80 -10.17 -6.74
CA GLY A 463 17.44 -10.59 -5.49
C GLY A 463 16.62 -11.64 -4.74
N SER A 464 17.30 -12.63 -4.15
CA SER A 464 16.62 -13.70 -3.42
C SER A 464 17.25 -14.01 -2.08
N GLY A 465 16.41 -14.32 -1.08
CA GLY A 465 16.85 -14.55 0.29
C GLY A 465 17.53 -13.33 0.90
N LEU A 466 17.02 -12.13 0.61
CA LEU A 466 17.45 -10.87 1.20
C LEU A 466 16.96 -10.75 2.65
N THR A 467 17.57 -9.87 3.43
CA THR A 467 17.16 -9.64 4.83
C THR A 467 16.15 -8.50 4.91
N ILE A 468 16.59 -7.27 4.65
CA ILE A 468 15.76 -6.06 4.69
C ILE A 468 15.83 -5.38 3.34
N ILE A 469 14.70 -4.92 2.82
CA ILE A 469 14.62 -4.11 1.61
C ILE A 469 13.81 -2.86 1.95
N ASP A 470 14.44 -1.70 1.90
CA ASP A 470 13.80 -0.42 2.20
C ASP A 470 14.03 0.54 1.03
N PHE A 471 12.95 1.03 0.42
CA PHE A 471 12.98 2.05 -0.62
C PHE A 471 12.26 3.30 -0.12
N ILE A 472 13.00 4.39 0.03
CA ILE A 472 12.54 5.62 0.69
C ILE A 472 12.72 6.80 -0.27
N ALA A 473 11.63 7.49 -0.60
CA ALA A 473 11.64 8.75 -1.32
C ALA A 473 11.04 9.85 -0.45
N GLN A 474 11.76 10.96 -0.29
CA GLN A 474 11.30 12.13 0.46
C GLN A 474 11.48 13.40 -0.36
N ASN A 475 10.38 14.14 -0.54
CA ASN A 475 10.34 15.36 -1.32
C ASN A 475 9.90 16.54 -0.45
N GLU A 476 10.81 17.43 -0.09
CA GLU A 476 10.48 18.55 0.80
C GLU A 476 9.93 19.77 0.06
N ASN A 477 10.33 20.02 -1.20
CA ASN A 477 10.04 21.28 -1.90
C ASN A 477 9.95 21.18 -3.44
N THR A 478 10.04 20.01 -4.06
CA THR A 478 9.96 19.91 -5.54
C THR A 478 8.51 19.82 -6.01
N SER A 479 8.16 20.50 -7.10
CA SER A 479 6.81 20.38 -7.68
C SER A 479 6.56 19.06 -8.41
N GLY A 480 7.57 18.17 -8.50
CA GLY A 480 7.47 16.88 -9.18
C GLY A 480 6.84 15.81 -8.30
N ASN A 481 6.52 14.68 -8.93
CA ASN A 481 5.93 13.53 -8.25
C ASN A 481 6.98 12.76 -7.45
N THR A 482 6.55 12.05 -6.42
CA THR A 482 7.43 11.31 -5.52
C THR A 482 7.09 9.83 -5.55
N PHE A 483 8.06 8.98 -5.85
CA PHE A 483 7.87 7.54 -6.00
C PHE A 483 8.83 6.77 -5.10
N GLY A 484 8.31 5.86 -4.28
CA GLY A 484 9.16 4.91 -3.57
C GLY A 484 9.76 3.89 -4.53
N LEU A 485 8.93 3.30 -5.38
CA LEU A 485 9.32 2.38 -6.46
C LEU A 485 8.50 2.69 -7.71
N ASP A 486 9.16 2.93 -8.83
CA ASP A 486 8.53 3.22 -10.12
C ASP A 486 9.07 2.32 -11.23
N VAL A 487 8.18 1.54 -11.85
CA VAL A 487 8.53 0.54 -12.87
C VAL A 487 7.70 0.79 -14.13
N LYS A 488 8.35 1.06 -15.26
CA LYS A 488 7.64 1.49 -16.49
C LYS A 488 8.13 0.78 -17.75
N ASN A 489 7.29 0.73 -18.77
CA ASN A 489 7.65 0.35 -20.15
C ASN A 489 8.28 -1.05 -20.29
N GLY A 490 7.82 -2.04 -19.51
CA GLY A 490 8.38 -3.39 -19.53
C GLY A 490 9.52 -3.66 -18.55
N GLY A 491 9.87 -2.68 -17.69
CA GLY A 491 10.81 -2.90 -16.59
C GLY A 491 10.32 -3.95 -15.59
N SER A 492 11.25 -4.60 -14.90
CA SER A 492 10.93 -5.68 -13.96
C SER A 492 11.68 -5.56 -12.63
N VAL A 493 10.98 -5.85 -11.54
CA VAL A 493 11.55 -5.94 -10.19
C VAL A 493 11.09 -7.25 -9.55
N VAL A 494 12.05 -8.11 -9.22
CA VAL A 494 11.79 -9.43 -8.63
C VAL A 494 12.64 -9.60 -7.36
N LEU A 495 12.00 -9.46 -6.20
CA LEU A 495 12.70 -9.43 -4.91
C LEU A 495 12.09 -10.39 -3.91
N SER A 496 12.93 -11.17 -3.23
CA SER A 496 12.50 -11.94 -2.05
C SER A 496 13.39 -11.75 -0.84
N GLY A 497 12.79 -11.66 0.35
CA GLY A 497 13.52 -11.45 1.59
C GLY A 497 12.71 -11.56 2.89
N GLU A 498 13.28 -11.12 4.02
CA GLU A 498 12.59 -11.20 5.32
C GLU A 498 11.62 -10.03 5.56
N SER A 499 11.91 -8.84 5.04
CA SER A 499 11.02 -7.67 5.13
C SER A 499 11.18 -6.73 3.94
N PHE A 500 10.07 -6.11 3.51
CA PHE A 500 10.04 -5.15 2.41
C PHE A 500 9.27 -3.89 2.81
N THR A 501 9.92 -2.73 2.73
CA THR A 501 9.36 -1.43 3.06
C THR A 501 9.50 -0.49 1.88
N VAL A 502 8.42 0.20 1.51
CA VAL A 502 8.44 1.30 0.56
C VAL A 502 7.79 2.52 1.20
N LYS A 503 8.50 3.65 1.22
CA LYS A 503 8.03 4.90 1.80
C LYS A 503 8.21 6.03 0.81
N ALA A 504 7.12 6.67 0.42
CA ALA A 504 7.13 7.90 -0.35
C ALA A 504 6.44 9.00 0.46
N THR A 505 7.14 10.12 0.67
CA THR A 505 6.58 11.27 1.40
C THR A 505 6.92 12.57 0.70
N SER A 506 5.95 13.47 0.57
CA SER A 506 6.16 14.80 -0.01
C SER A 506 5.54 15.87 0.89
N SER A 507 6.23 16.99 1.13
CA SER A 507 5.59 18.23 1.63
C SER A 507 5.31 19.24 0.51
N ALA A 508 5.55 18.85 -0.75
CA ALA A 508 5.33 19.66 -1.93
C ALA A 508 4.00 19.31 -2.63
N SER A 509 3.70 19.97 -3.76
CA SER A 509 2.41 19.87 -4.44
C SER A 509 2.26 18.68 -5.40
N GLY A 510 3.34 17.94 -5.69
CA GLY A 510 3.29 16.79 -6.59
C GLY A 510 2.68 15.55 -5.94
N ASP A 511 2.24 14.60 -6.77
CA ASP A 511 1.60 13.38 -6.31
C ASP A 511 2.60 12.44 -5.66
N VAL A 512 2.12 11.62 -4.73
CA VAL A 512 2.94 10.68 -3.98
C VAL A 512 2.47 9.25 -4.22
N PHE A 513 3.41 8.43 -4.70
CA PHE A 513 3.21 7.04 -5.02
C PHE A 513 4.16 6.16 -4.20
N GLY A 514 3.61 5.18 -3.48
CA GLY A 514 4.44 4.17 -2.82
C GLY A 514 5.12 3.31 -3.87
N ILE A 515 4.32 2.47 -4.53
CA ILE A 515 4.70 1.62 -5.66
C ILE A 515 3.86 2.03 -6.88
N SER A 516 4.52 2.19 -8.03
CA SER A 516 3.91 2.54 -9.31
C SER A 516 4.43 1.59 -10.39
N ALA A 517 3.51 0.95 -11.11
CA ALA A 517 3.82 0.18 -12.32
C ALA A 517 2.98 0.70 -13.49
N SER A 518 3.60 0.97 -14.64
CA SER A 518 2.88 1.43 -15.84
C SER A 518 3.43 0.87 -17.15
N SER A 519 2.56 0.81 -18.17
CA SER A 519 2.94 0.40 -19.54
C SER A 519 3.66 -0.95 -19.61
N GLY A 520 3.12 -1.96 -18.92
CA GLY A 520 3.67 -3.32 -18.90
C GLY A 520 4.81 -3.54 -17.89
N GLY A 521 4.98 -2.67 -16.90
CA GLY A 521 5.89 -2.93 -15.78
C GLY A 521 5.46 -4.17 -14.97
N ASP A 522 6.42 -4.92 -14.45
CA ASP A 522 6.18 -6.12 -13.63
C ASP A 522 6.92 -6.01 -12.30
N ILE A 523 6.19 -6.15 -11.20
CA ILE A 523 6.73 -6.11 -9.85
C ILE A 523 6.29 -7.39 -9.14
N ASP A 524 7.25 -8.19 -8.69
CA ASP A 524 7.03 -9.41 -7.92
C ASP A 524 7.86 -9.37 -6.63
N VAL A 525 7.18 -9.27 -5.49
CA VAL A 525 7.80 -9.19 -4.17
C VAL A 525 7.28 -10.33 -3.28
N ASP A 526 8.20 -11.16 -2.81
CA ASP A 526 7.93 -12.27 -1.89
C ASP A 526 8.69 -12.09 -0.57
N SER A 527 7.97 -11.72 0.49
CA SER A 527 8.51 -11.45 1.81
C SER A 527 8.08 -12.52 2.80
N GLU A 528 9.04 -13.11 3.52
CA GLU A 528 8.75 -14.03 4.62
C GLU A 528 8.02 -13.31 5.78
N GLY A 529 8.42 -12.07 6.06
CA GLY A 529 7.86 -11.22 7.10
C GLY A 529 6.92 -10.15 6.56
N ALA A 530 6.92 -8.97 7.17
CA ALA A 530 5.98 -7.90 6.85
C ALA A 530 6.33 -7.20 5.54
N ILE A 531 5.30 -6.73 4.85
CA ILE A 531 5.39 -5.74 3.77
C ILE A 531 4.75 -4.44 4.27
N GLN A 532 5.44 -3.32 4.11
CA GLN A 532 4.95 -2.00 4.50
C GLN A 532 5.06 -1.02 3.33
N ILE A 533 3.97 -0.37 2.97
CA ILE A 533 3.93 0.62 1.89
C ILE A 533 3.26 1.88 2.42
N LEU A 534 3.94 3.02 2.31
CA LEU A 534 3.45 4.30 2.80
C LEU A 534 3.56 5.36 1.70
N ALA A 535 2.45 6.02 1.39
CA ALA A 535 2.37 7.17 0.50
C ALA A 535 1.68 8.35 1.20
N HIS A 536 2.40 9.47 1.37
CA HIS A 536 1.85 10.62 2.10
C HIS A 536 2.32 11.99 1.63
N ASN A 537 1.40 12.94 1.55
CA ASN A 537 1.62 14.37 1.27
C ASN A 537 1.96 15.18 2.55
N SER A 538 2.82 14.62 3.40
CA SER A 538 3.28 15.17 4.69
C SER A 538 4.41 14.30 5.22
N ILE A 539 5.36 14.93 5.90
CA ILE A 539 6.56 14.29 6.48
C ILE A 539 6.32 13.98 7.98
N GLU A 540 5.13 14.24 8.53
CA GLU A 540 4.85 14.02 9.96
C GLU A 540 4.76 12.53 10.36
N ASN A 541 5.04 12.23 11.64
CA ASN A 541 5.40 10.89 12.12
C ASN A 541 4.23 9.98 12.55
N GLU A 542 2.98 10.44 12.59
CA GLU A 542 1.84 9.64 13.06
C GLU A 542 0.70 9.66 12.05
N ILE A 543 0.86 8.85 11.01
CA ILE A 543 -0.15 8.74 9.98
C ILE A 543 -0.74 7.34 10.04
N LYS A 544 -2.01 7.28 10.41
CA LYS A 544 -2.83 6.07 10.25
C LYS A 544 -3.43 5.96 8.85
N TYR A 545 -3.66 7.07 8.13
CA TYR A 545 -4.30 7.06 6.81
C TYR A 545 -3.41 7.78 5.79
N GLY A 546 -2.91 7.07 4.78
CA GLY A 546 -2.05 7.67 3.73
C GLY A 546 -2.84 8.59 2.82
N THR A 547 -2.26 9.73 2.45
CA THR A 547 -2.89 10.74 1.57
C THR A 547 -2.51 10.62 0.11
N GLY A 548 -1.50 9.79 -0.21
CA GLY A 548 -1.10 9.46 -1.58
C GLY A 548 -1.61 8.08 -2.02
N ILE A 549 -1.31 7.72 -3.27
CA ILE A 549 -1.62 6.39 -3.81
C ILE A 549 -0.49 5.44 -3.42
N ALA A 550 -0.76 4.52 -2.50
CA ALA A 550 0.26 3.59 -2.02
C ALA A 550 0.67 2.57 -3.10
N ILE A 551 -0.29 2.09 -3.89
CA ILE A 551 -0.02 1.17 -5.01
C ILE A 551 -0.80 1.64 -6.22
N LYS A 552 -0.11 1.89 -7.34
CA LYS A 552 -0.70 2.23 -8.63
C LYS A 552 -0.29 1.23 -9.70
N SER A 553 -1.25 0.66 -10.42
CA SER A 553 -1.00 -0.23 -11.56
C SER A 553 -1.76 0.25 -12.80
N ASP A 554 -1.04 0.77 -13.80
CA ASP A 554 -1.62 1.21 -15.08
C ASP A 554 -1.25 0.20 -16.17
N SER A 555 -2.17 -0.70 -16.53
CA SER A 555 -1.93 -1.76 -17.52
C SER A 555 -0.66 -2.59 -17.23
N SER A 556 -0.43 -2.89 -15.95
CA SER A 556 0.81 -3.50 -15.44
C SER A 556 0.49 -4.56 -14.38
N LYS A 557 1.51 -5.29 -13.91
CA LYS A 557 1.35 -6.36 -12.92
C LYS A 557 2.13 -6.05 -11.65
N ILE A 558 1.47 -6.18 -10.49
CA ILE A 558 2.07 -6.02 -9.18
C ILE A 558 1.63 -7.18 -8.29
N ASN A 559 2.59 -8.02 -7.90
CA ASN A 559 2.41 -9.14 -7.01
C ASN A 559 3.14 -8.87 -5.70
N LEU A 560 2.41 -8.90 -4.58
CA LEU A 560 2.94 -8.70 -3.23
C LEU A 560 2.53 -9.87 -2.35
N THR A 561 3.50 -10.65 -1.88
CA THR A 561 3.26 -11.82 -1.03
C THR A 561 3.99 -11.66 0.31
N SER A 562 3.24 -11.72 1.41
CA SER A 562 3.76 -11.69 2.78
C SER A 562 3.47 -13.02 3.47
N ASN A 563 4.38 -14.00 3.37
CA ASN A 563 4.12 -15.41 3.71
C ASN A 563 3.67 -15.61 5.16
N SER A 564 4.37 -14.98 6.13
CA SER A 564 4.04 -15.09 7.56
C SER A 564 3.69 -13.75 8.22
N GLY A 565 3.92 -12.64 7.51
CA GLY A 565 3.74 -11.28 8.01
C GLY A 565 2.42 -10.62 7.63
N SER A 566 2.33 -9.34 8.00
CA SER A 566 1.23 -8.46 7.59
C SER A 566 1.63 -7.62 6.39
N LEU A 567 0.67 -7.33 5.52
CA LEU A 567 0.73 -6.34 4.46
C LEU A 567 0.05 -5.06 4.95
N ASN A 568 0.84 -4.03 5.27
CA ASN A 568 0.35 -2.74 5.77
C ASN A 568 0.51 -1.67 4.69
N ILE A 569 -0.60 -1.14 4.20
CA ILE A 569 -0.66 -0.18 3.10
C ILE A 569 -1.33 1.10 3.62
N TYR A 570 -0.57 2.19 3.60
CA TYR A 570 -1.04 3.51 4.01
C TYR A 570 -1.15 4.40 2.76
N GLY A 571 -2.37 4.53 2.26
CA GLY A 571 -2.71 5.18 0.99
C GLY A 571 -3.67 4.31 0.16
N ALA A 572 -4.11 4.82 -0.98
CA ALA A 572 -5.01 4.09 -1.87
C ALA A 572 -4.29 3.00 -2.68
N VAL A 573 -5.00 1.93 -3.00
CA VAL A 573 -4.65 0.95 -4.04
C VAL A 573 -5.48 1.24 -5.28
N HIS A 574 -4.83 1.57 -6.39
CA HIS A 574 -5.46 2.01 -7.63
C HIS A 574 -4.96 1.16 -8.81
N ALA A 575 -5.88 0.55 -9.57
CA ALA A 575 -5.54 -0.16 -10.80
C ALA A 575 -6.40 0.29 -12.00
N VAL A 576 -5.76 0.42 -13.16
CA VAL A 576 -6.38 0.73 -14.46
C VAL A 576 -6.03 -0.38 -15.45
N GLY A 577 -7.05 -0.99 -16.08
CA GLY A 577 -6.89 -2.08 -17.04
C GLY A 577 -6.42 -1.62 -18.43
N THR A 578 -6.34 -2.56 -19.37
CA THR A 578 -6.11 -2.25 -20.79
C THR A 578 -7.33 -2.63 -21.61
N ILE A 579 -7.83 -1.70 -22.43
CA ILE A 579 -9.11 -1.82 -23.16
C ILE A 579 -9.08 -2.88 -24.29
N ASN A 580 -7.97 -3.57 -24.60
CA ASN A 580 -7.88 -4.35 -25.85
C ASN A 580 -7.06 -5.67 -25.84
N ASN A 581 -6.73 -6.29 -24.69
CA ASN A 581 -5.95 -7.53 -24.68
C ASN A 581 -6.60 -8.65 -23.84
N GLU A 582 -6.78 -9.82 -24.46
CA GLU A 582 -7.24 -11.07 -23.81
C GLU A 582 -6.24 -11.71 -22.84
N SER A 583 -5.37 -10.92 -22.21
CA SER A 583 -4.49 -11.45 -21.16
C SER A 583 -5.15 -11.26 -19.81
N SER A 584 -5.74 -12.35 -19.35
CA SER A 584 -6.24 -12.60 -17.99
C SER A 584 -5.13 -12.57 -16.94
N SER A 585 -4.45 -11.43 -16.76
CA SER A 585 -3.54 -11.20 -15.63
C SER A 585 -4.16 -10.19 -14.69
N ASN A 586 -4.24 -10.53 -13.40
CA ASN A 586 -4.59 -9.55 -12.38
C ASN A 586 -3.55 -8.43 -12.38
N ASN A 587 -4.02 -7.18 -12.31
CA ASN A 587 -3.14 -6.01 -12.25
C ASN A 587 -2.43 -5.92 -10.91
N ILE A 588 -3.14 -6.31 -9.84
CA ILE A 588 -2.63 -6.30 -8.47
C ILE A 588 -3.08 -7.58 -7.76
N GLU A 589 -2.12 -8.38 -7.30
CA GLU A 589 -2.33 -9.51 -6.41
C GLU A 589 -1.59 -9.26 -5.11
N ALA A 590 -2.32 -9.17 -4.00
CA ALA A 590 -1.76 -8.92 -2.69
C ALA A 590 -2.21 -10.01 -1.70
N SER A 591 -1.24 -10.71 -1.11
CA SER A 591 -1.49 -11.76 -0.14
C SER A 591 -0.67 -11.60 1.13
N GLY A 592 -1.24 -11.95 2.27
CA GLY A 592 -0.53 -11.97 3.54
C GLY A 592 -1.36 -12.46 4.70
N LYS A 593 -0.77 -12.63 5.88
CA LYS A 593 -1.54 -13.06 7.07
C LYS A 593 -2.63 -12.06 7.43
N ALA A 594 -2.28 -10.78 7.47
CA ALA A 594 -3.22 -9.68 7.67
C ALA A 594 -2.95 -8.58 6.65
N ILE A 595 -3.97 -8.14 5.93
CA ILE A 595 -3.92 -7.01 5.00
C ILE A 595 -4.62 -5.83 5.67
N THR A 596 -3.93 -4.70 5.79
CA THR A 596 -4.50 -3.45 6.30
C THR A 596 -4.27 -2.36 5.28
N ILE A 597 -5.35 -1.74 4.81
CA ILE A 597 -5.32 -0.61 3.88
C ILE A 597 -6.04 0.57 4.54
N GLN A 598 -5.32 1.68 4.74
CA GLN A 598 -5.85 2.87 5.39
C GLN A 598 -5.56 4.10 4.54
N SER A 599 -6.61 4.68 3.97
CA SER A 599 -6.51 5.73 2.95
C SER A 599 -7.27 7.00 3.31
N HIS A 600 -6.65 8.14 3.07
CA HIS A 600 -7.26 9.47 2.93
C HIS A 600 -6.80 10.07 1.58
N ALA A 601 -6.57 9.21 0.60
CA ALA A 601 -6.14 9.62 -0.74
C ALA A 601 -7.37 9.86 -1.61
N VAL A 602 -7.36 10.98 -2.33
CA VAL A 602 -8.34 11.29 -3.36
C VAL A 602 -7.99 10.46 -4.59
N ILE A 603 -8.97 9.76 -5.14
CA ILE A 603 -8.81 9.00 -6.38
C ILE A 603 -8.97 9.95 -7.55
N GLU A 604 -7.95 10.02 -8.40
CA GLU A 604 -8.05 10.66 -9.72
C GLU A 604 -8.90 9.79 -10.66
N ARG A 605 -9.66 10.43 -11.55
CA ARG A 605 -10.58 9.77 -12.48
C ARG A 605 -11.64 8.95 -11.75
N ALA A 606 -12.12 9.45 -10.61
CA ALA A 606 -13.16 8.83 -9.81
C ALA A 606 -14.50 8.73 -10.59
N GLY A 607 -14.60 7.84 -11.58
CA GLY A 607 -15.82 7.55 -12.34
C GLY A 607 -16.58 8.78 -12.83
N ASP A 608 -15.84 9.81 -13.26
CA ASP A 608 -16.35 11.13 -13.68
C ASP A 608 -17.15 11.91 -12.61
N LEU A 609 -16.99 11.59 -11.32
CA LEU A 609 -17.62 12.28 -10.20
C LEU A 609 -16.88 13.52 -9.71
N GLU A 610 -15.77 13.89 -10.35
CA GLU A 610 -14.85 14.94 -9.89
C GLU A 610 -15.36 16.39 -10.13
N ASP A 611 -16.64 16.58 -10.49
CA ASP A 611 -17.24 17.91 -10.66
C ASP A 611 -17.47 18.60 -9.30
N GLY A 612 -16.39 19.12 -8.72
CA GLY A 612 -16.38 19.81 -7.42
C GLY A 612 -16.39 18.89 -6.20
N LYS A 613 -16.28 17.56 -6.39
CA LYS A 613 -16.24 16.54 -5.33
C LYS A 613 -14.88 15.85 -5.26
N SER A 614 -14.52 15.38 -4.07
CA SER A 614 -13.33 14.57 -3.81
C SER A 614 -13.76 13.19 -3.32
N VAL A 615 -13.38 12.14 -4.03
CA VAL A 615 -13.75 10.76 -3.69
C VAL A 615 -12.55 10.06 -3.05
N PHE A 616 -12.71 9.62 -1.81
CA PHE A 616 -11.72 8.89 -1.05
C PHE A 616 -11.96 7.38 -1.17
N SER A 617 -10.91 6.63 -1.51
CA SER A 617 -10.99 5.17 -1.60
C SER A 617 -9.76 4.48 -1.01
N ALA A 618 -9.97 3.30 -0.46
CA ALA A 618 -8.88 2.40 -0.09
C ALA A 618 -8.49 1.51 -1.26
N VAL A 619 -9.46 1.03 -2.06
CA VAL A 619 -9.25 0.16 -3.21
C VAL A 619 -10.15 0.59 -4.36
N TYR A 620 -9.53 1.02 -5.46
CA TYR A 620 -10.22 1.45 -6.68
C TYR A 620 -9.66 0.70 -7.91
N ALA A 621 -10.57 0.19 -8.74
CA ALA A 621 -10.25 -0.47 -10.00
C ALA A 621 -11.09 0.11 -11.14
N GLU A 622 -10.48 0.34 -12.30
CA GLU A 622 -11.19 0.83 -13.50
C GLU A 622 -10.77 0.17 -14.82
N ASP A 623 -11.62 0.31 -15.85
CA ASP A 623 -11.34 -0.05 -17.25
C ASP A 623 -10.83 -1.49 -17.46
N GLY A 624 -11.44 -2.47 -16.77
CA GLY A 624 -11.09 -3.89 -16.86
C GLY A 624 -9.97 -4.33 -15.91
N ALA A 625 -9.55 -3.46 -15.00
CA ALA A 625 -8.57 -3.81 -13.98
C ALA A 625 -9.07 -4.92 -13.06
N LYS A 626 -8.14 -5.76 -12.61
CA LYS A 626 -8.42 -6.81 -11.62
C LYS A 626 -7.50 -6.70 -10.40
N ILE A 627 -8.10 -6.61 -9.22
CA ILE A 627 -7.41 -6.57 -7.92
C ILE A 627 -7.85 -7.77 -7.08
N SER A 628 -6.89 -8.51 -6.52
CA SER A 628 -7.15 -9.64 -5.62
C SER A 628 -6.43 -9.46 -4.30
N LEU A 629 -7.18 -9.53 -3.19
CA LEU A 629 -6.68 -9.43 -1.82
C LEU A 629 -6.99 -10.74 -1.07
N SER A 630 -5.96 -11.44 -0.57
CA SER A 630 -6.15 -12.72 0.13
C SER A 630 -5.37 -12.77 1.45
N GLY A 631 -6.06 -13.04 2.56
CA GLY A 631 -5.40 -13.18 3.85
C GLY A 631 -6.28 -13.73 4.96
N SER A 632 -5.71 -13.99 6.13
CA SER A 632 -6.52 -14.41 7.29
C SER A 632 -7.44 -13.29 7.77
N SER A 633 -7.04 -12.03 7.59
CA SER A 633 -7.85 -10.85 7.85
C SER A 633 -7.55 -9.72 6.88
N ILE A 634 -8.57 -9.03 6.39
CA ILE A 634 -8.52 -7.88 5.48
C ILE A 634 -9.27 -6.73 6.15
N SER A 635 -8.55 -5.64 6.42
CA SER A 635 -9.11 -4.41 7.01
C SER A 635 -8.91 -3.23 6.06
N LEU A 636 -10.00 -2.68 5.54
CA LEU A 636 -10.00 -1.57 4.58
C LEU A 636 -10.72 -0.38 5.20
N LYS A 637 -10.05 0.76 5.28
CA LYS A 637 -10.60 1.96 5.92
C LYS A 637 -10.29 3.20 5.10
N THR A 638 -11.31 4.01 4.89
CA THR A 638 -11.15 5.38 4.41
C THR A 638 -11.36 6.36 5.54
N LYS A 639 -10.94 7.60 5.31
CA LYS A 639 -11.26 8.74 6.15
C LYS A 639 -11.67 9.89 5.25
N ALA A 640 -12.80 10.53 5.56
CA ALA A 640 -13.19 11.84 5.02
C ALA A 640 -13.69 12.75 6.15
N ASN A 641 -13.88 14.03 5.86
CA ASN A 641 -14.52 14.94 6.80
C ASN A 641 -16.04 14.95 6.59
N HIS A 642 -16.77 14.32 7.50
CA HIS A 642 -18.24 14.25 7.48
C HIS A 642 -18.96 15.63 7.48
N ASN A 643 -18.25 16.74 7.77
CA ASN A 643 -18.80 18.10 7.70
C ASN A 643 -18.66 18.73 6.30
N HIS A 644 -18.06 18.05 5.33
CA HIS A 644 -17.88 18.53 3.97
C HIS A 644 -18.67 17.65 2.99
N GLU A 645 -19.82 18.13 2.54
CA GLU A 645 -20.75 17.40 1.64
C GLU A 645 -20.15 17.01 0.27
N ASN A 646 -18.98 17.58 -0.09
CA ASN A 646 -18.25 17.27 -1.32
C ASN A 646 -17.13 16.24 -1.12
N GLU A 647 -16.85 15.82 0.11
CA GLU A 647 -15.90 14.74 0.42
C GLU A 647 -16.69 13.44 0.53
N LEU A 648 -16.58 12.57 -0.48
CA LEU A 648 -17.31 11.31 -0.56
C LEU A 648 -16.40 10.14 -0.18
N GLU A 649 -16.90 9.18 0.60
CA GLU A 649 -16.19 7.92 0.85
C GLU A 649 -16.71 6.79 -0.04
N ARG A 650 -15.78 6.08 -0.68
CA ARG A 650 -16.00 4.82 -1.41
C ARG A 650 -14.88 3.85 -1.10
N VAL A 651 -14.98 3.11 0.02
CA VAL A 651 -13.85 2.31 0.54
C VAL A 651 -13.34 1.32 -0.51
N VAL A 652 -14.25 0.57 -1.10
CA VAL A 652 -13.98 -0.37 -2.20
C VAL A 652 -14.84 0.01 -3.39
N TRP A 653 -14.22 0.21 -4.55
CA TRP A 653 -14.95 0.62 -5.74
C TRP A 653 -14.42 0.02 -7.04
N ALA A 654 -15.27 -0.77 -7.70
CA ALA A 654 -15.03 -1.25 -9.06
C ALA A 654 -15.86 -0.44 -10.06
N TYR A 655 -15.17 0.22 -11.00
CA TYR A 655 -15.78 1.01 -12.08
C TYR A 655 -15.44 0.39 -13.44
N ASN A 656 -16.42 0.30 -14.34
CA ASN A 656 -16.23 -0.34 -15.65
C ASN A 656 -15.72 0.61 -16.73
N GLY A 657 -15.73 1.92 -16.45
CA GLY A 657 -15.54 2.95 -17.47
C GLY A 657 -16.56 2.88 -18.60
N GLU A 658 -16.30 3.65 -19.66
CA GLU A 658 -17.15 3.67 -20.86
C GLU A 658 -17.03 2.38 -21.69
N SER A 659 -15.97 1.59 -21.46
CA SER A 659 -15.59 0.45 -22.32
C SER A 659 -16.25 -0.87 -21.93
N GLY A 660 -16.78 -1.01 -20.71
CA GLY A 660 -17.48 -2.24 -20.27
C GLY A 660 -16.57 -3.48 -20.16
N SER A 661 -15.33 -3.29 -19.69
CA SER A 661 -14.24 -4.27 -19.82
C SER A 661 -14.11 -5.29 -18.68
N GLY A 662 -15.15 -5.50 -17.85
CA GLY A 662 -15.14 -6.53 -16.80
C GLY A 662 -14.18 -6.27 -15.64
N THR A 663 -14.24 -5.08 -15.04
CA THR A 663 -13.43 -4.71 -13.85
C THR A 663 -13.82 -5.57 -12.66
N SER A 664 -12.86 -6.06 -11.86
CA SER A 664 -13.17 -6.87 -10.67
C SER A 664 -12.26 -6.62 -9.48
N ILE A 665 -12.84 -6.55 -8.27
CA ILE A 665 -12.12 -6.58 -7.00
C ILE A 665 -12.57 -7.82 -6.23
N THR A 666 -11.63 -8.68 -5.83
CA THR A 666 -11.91 -9.90 -5.06
C THR A 666 -11.20 -9.88 -3.72
N MET A 667 -11.89 -10.27 -2.66
CA MET A 667 -11.39 -10.34 -1.28
C MET A 667 -11.71 -11.70 -0.65
N ASP A 668 -10.67 -12.40 -0.21
CA ASP A 668 -10.75 -13.70 0.46
C ASP A 668 -10.15 -13.63 1.88
N GLY A 669 -10.99 -13.69 2.92
CA GLY A 669 -10.51 -13.61 4.30
C GLY A 669 -11.54 -13.10 5.31
N HIS A 670 -11.15 -12.90 6.57
CA HIS A 670 -11.99 -12.18 7.54
C HIS A 670 -12.07 -10.69 7.16
N ILE A 671 -13.26 -10.08 7.16
CA ILE A 671 -13.52 -8.75 6.57
C ILE A 671 -13.83 -7.67 7.62
N ASP A 672 -13.13 -6.53 7.55
CA ASP A 672 -13.44 -5.26 8.22
C ASP A 672 -13.36 -4.13 7.18
N ILE A 673 -14.50 -3.73 6.60
CA ILE A 673 -14.60 -2.58 5.68
C ILE A 673 -15.34 -1.47 6.40
N THR A 674 -14.74 -0.29 6.53
CA THR A 674 -15.32 0.80 7.33
C THR A 674 -15.04 2.17 6.73
N THR A 675 -16.08 3.00 6.59
CA THR A 675 -15.94 4.46 6.48
C THR A 675 -15.78 5.06 7.90
N ASP A 676 -14.84 5.99 8.11
CA ASP A 676 -14.36 6.37 9.46
C ASP A 676 -15.49 6.90 10.37
N GLN A 677 -16.47 7.61 9.79
CA GLN A 677 -17.50 8.35 10.53
C GLN A 677 -18.92 8.13 10.00
N TYR A 678 -19.24 6.93 9.49
CA TYR A 678 -20.54 6.61 8.88
C TYR A 678 -21.76 7.11 9.66
N VAL A 679 -21.80 6.90 10.98
CA VAL A 679 -22.92 7.30 11.87
C VAL A 679 -23.19 8.81 11.87
N TYR A 680 -22.20 9.63 11.49
CA TYR A 680 -22.32 11.08 11.40
C TYR A 680 -22.43 11.60 9.96
N SER A 681 -22.34 10.70 8.98
CA SER A 681 -22.40 11.06 7.58
C SER A 681 -23.83 11.39 7.16
N PRO A 682 -24.03 12.31 6.21
CA PRO A 682 -25.32 12.47 5.54
C PRO A 682 -25.78 11.14 4.94
N GLU A 683 -27.10 10.93 4.95
CA GLU A 683 -27.71 9.70 4.45
C GLU A 683 -27.32 9.44 2.99
N ASN A 684 -26.93 8.19 2.68
CA ASN A 684 -26.57 7.73 1.35
C ASN A 684 -25.33 8.41 0.72
N LEU A 685 -24.47 9.08 1.51
CA LEU A 685 -23.28 9.75 1.00
C LEU A 685 -22.02 8.86 1.06
N ASP A 686 -21.85 8.11 2.16
CA ASP A 686 -20.68 7.28 2.42
C ASP A 686 -20.94 5.81 2.09
N VAL A 687 -20.26 5.34 1.06
CA VAL A 687 -20.44 3.99 0.52
C VAL A 687 -19.23 3.14 0.91
N ALA A 688 -19.46 2.04 1.61
CA ALA A 688 -18.40 1.09 1.92
C ALA A 688 -18.00 0.28 0.68
N VAL A 689 -18.98 -0.16 -0.10
CA VAL A 689 -18.76 -1.03 -1.26
C VAL A 689 -19.57 -0.53 -2.45
N ALA A 690 -18.91 -0.19 -3.54
CA ALA A 690 -19.54 0.22 -4.79
C ALA A 690 -19.09 -0.68 -5.94
N ALA A 691 -20.04 -1.22 -6.70
CA ALA A 691 -19.78 -1.87 -7.97
C ALA A 691 -20.64 -1.25 -9.05
N GLY A 692 -20.01 -0.82 -10.13
CA GLY A 692 -20.67 -0.10 -11.19
C GLY A 692 -21.13 1.28 -10.75
N THR A 693 -21.00 2.26 -11.63
CA THR A 693 -21.50 3.64 -11.51
C THR A 693 -21.43 4.24 -12.90
N ALA A 694 -22.07 5.38 -13.13
CA ALA A 694 -21.83 6.21 -14.31
C ALA A 694 -22.50 7.58 -14.12
N VAL A 695 -21.92 8.62 -14.71
CA VAL A 695 -22.55 9.94 -14.86
C VAL A 695 -23.21 10.06 -16.24
N GLY A 696 -24.19 10.96 -16.38
CA GLY A 696 -24.82 11.25 -17.68
C GLY A 696 -25.47 10.03 -18.34
N LEU A 697 -26.08 9.16 -17.53
CA LEU A 697 -26.87 8.04 -18.03
C LEU A 697 -28.12 8.52 -18.78
N THR A 698 -28.60 7.69 -19.70
CA THR A 698 -29.90 7.83 -20.37
C THR A 698 -30.63 6.49 -20.30
N THR A 699 -31.95 6.49 -20.46
CA THR A 699 -32.76 5.28 -20.48
C THR A 699 -32.24 4.24 -21.49
N ASP A 700 -31.80 4.67 -22.68
CA ASP A 700 -31.24 3.78 -23.71
C ASP A 700 -29.93 3.10 -23.26
N LYS A 701 -29.04 3.85 -22.60
CA LYS A 701 -27.78 3.28 -22.07
C LYS A 701 -28.08 2.22 -21.00
N VAL A 702 -29.00 2.53 -20.09
CA VAL A 702 -29.40 1.62 -19.01
C VAL A 702 -30.05 0.36 -19.58
N ASN A 703 -30.97 0.49 -20.54
CA ASN A 703 -31.59 -0.67 -21.18
C ASN A 703 -30.55 -1.55 -21.90
N ALA A 704 -29.54 -0.96 -22.53
CA ALA A 704 -28.48 -1.72 -23.19
C ALA A 704 -27.61 -2.51 -22.20
N SER A 705 -27.42 -2.02 -20.96
CA SER A 705 -26.58 -2.70 -19.96
C SER A 705 -27.27 -3.87 -19.25
N LEU A 706 -28.60 -3.97 -19.33
CA LEU A 706 -29.37 -5.10 -18.78
C LEU A 706 -28.98 -6.44 -19.43
N HIS A 707 -28.57 -6.42 -20.71
CA HIS A 707 -28.16 -7.60 -21.47
C HIS A 707 -26.66 -7.90 -21.40
N MET A 708 -25.90 -7.20 -20.54
CA MET A 708 -24.47 -7.48 -20.33
C MET A 708 -24.30 -8.77 -19.53
N SER A 709 -23.33 -9.61 -19.92
CA SER A 709 -22.94 -10.75 -19.09
C SER A 709 -22.28 -10.27 -17.79
N ASP A 710 -22.35 -11.11 -16.74
CA ASP A 710 -21.74 -10.78 -15.45
C ASP A 710 -20.24 -10.51 -15.58
N GLU A 711 -19.53 -11.24 -16.45
CA GLU A 711 -18.09 -11.06 -16.68
C GLU A 711 -17.73 -9.71 -17.30
N ALA A 712 -18.67 -9.07 -18.01
CA ALA A 712 -18.49 -7.74 -18.58
C ALA A 712 -18.86 -6.63 -17.57
N ARG A 713 -19.55 -6.96 -16.48
CA ARG A 713 -19.94 -6.03 -15.42
C ARG A 713 -18.78 -5.73 -14.46
N ALA A 714 -18.86 -4.59 -13.78
CA ALA A 714 -17.94 -4.25 -12.71
C ALA A 714 -18.34 -5.05 -11.48
N GLN A 715 -17.40 -5.80 -10.90
CA GLN A 715 -17.68 -6.75 -9.82
C GLN A 715 -16.90 -6.41 -8.55
N VAL A 716 -17.58 -6.48 -7.41
CA VAL A 716 -16.93 -6.61 -6.10
C VAL A 716 -17.36 -7.94 -5.48
N ASN A 717 -16.39 -8.82 -5.27
CA ASN A 717 -16.58 -10.17 -4.76
C ASN A 717 -15.93 -10.30 -3.37
N ILE A 718 -16.74 -10.48 -2.33
CA ILE A 718 -16.31 -10.63 -0.94
C ILE A 718 -16.63 -12.04 -0.46
N ASN A 719 -15.60 -12.85 -0.29
CA ASN A 719 -15.69 -14.20 0.26
C ASN A 719 -15.19 -14.17 1.72
N TYR A 720 -16.11 -13.95 2.66
CA TYR A 720 -15.73 -13.75 4.05
C TYR A 720 -15.44 -15.08 4.77
N ALA A 721 -14.36 -15.11 5.55
CA ALA A 721 -13.95 -16.26 6.34
C ALA A 721 -14.32 -16.11 7.82
N ARG A 722 -14.16 -17.19 8.59
CA ARG A 722 -14.30 -17.16 10.06
C ARG A 722 -13.20 -16.29 10.66
N GLY A 723 -13.58 -15.28 11.46
CA GLY A 723 -12.64 -14.58 12.34
C GLY A 723 -12.35 -15.39 13.62
N GLU A 724 -11.10 -15.36 14.11
CA GLU A 724 -10.75 -16.04 15.39
C GLU A 724 -11.37 -15.35 16.62
N ASN A 725 -11.51 -14.02 16.60
CA ASN A 725 -11.94 -13.22 17.75
C ASN A 725 -12.91 -12.07 17.43
N TYR A 726 -13.24 -11.85 16.16
CA TYR A 726 -14.07 -10.72 15.69
C TYR A 726 -15.07 -11.22 14.63
N SER A 727 -16.25 -10.62 14.57
CA SER A 727 -17.22 -10.85 13.50
C SER A 727 -16.83 -10.06 12.26
N ASN A 728 -17.12 -10.62 11.08
CA ASN A 728 -16.96 -9.88 9.83
C ASN A 728 -17.87 -8.64 9.90
N LYS A 729 -17.43 -7.52 9.34
CA LYS A 729 -18.24 -6.30 9.33
C LYS A 729 -18.02 -5.41 8.12
N ILE A 730 -19.10 -4.72 7.73
CA ILE A 730 -19.12 -3.64 6.76
C ILE A 730 -19.90 -2.49 7.39
N ASN A 731 -19.26 -1.33 7.51
CA ASN A 731 -19.87 -0.11 8.01
C ASN A 731 -19.87 0.94 6.88
N GLY A 732 -21.04 1.26 6.36
CA GLY A 732 -21.27 2.09 5.18
C GLY A 732 -22.23 1.43 4.20
N ASP A 733 -22.79 2.23 3.30
CA ASP A 733 -23.77 1.72 2.31
C ASP A 733 -23.11 0.79 1.31
N ILE A 734 -23.92 -0.11 0.71
CA ILE A 734 -23.49 -0.99 -0.37
C ILE A 734 -24.30 -0.62 -1.61
N LEU A 735 -23.59 -0.30 -2.69
CA LEU A 735 -24.17 0.19 -3.93
C LEU A 735 -23.84 -0.74 -5.09
N ALA A 736 -24.88 -1.24 -5.76
CA ALA A 736 -24.78 -1.85 -7.08
C ALA A 736 -25.53 -0.98 -8.09
N ALA A 737 -24.82 -0.21 -8.91
CA ALA A 737 -25.44 0.70 -9.88
C ALA A 737 -25.27 0.19 -11.31
N TYR A 738 -25.26 1.11 -12.28
CA TYR A 738 -25.13 0.80 -13.70
C TYR A 738 -23.96 -0.15 -14.01
N ALA A 739 -24.29 -1.28 -14.65
CA ALA A 739 -23.36 -2.35 -15.01
C ALA A 739 -22.53 -2.90 -13.83
N GLY A 740 -23.09 -2.86 -12.61
CA GLY A 740 -22.44 -3.30 -11.38
C GLY A 740 -22.99 -4.61 -10.82
N VAL A 741 -22.12 -5.40 -10.18
CA VAL A 741 -22.47 -6.58 -9.40
C VAL A 741 -21.70 -6.59 -8.08
N VAL A 742 -22.41 -6.74 -6.96
CA VAL A 742 -21.79 -6.98 -5.66
C VAL A 742 -22.18 -8.38 -5.18
N ASN A 743 -21.18 -9.20 -4.86
CA ASN A 743 -21.37 -10.52 -4.30
C ASN A 743 -20.71 -10.60 -2.92
N ILE A 744 -21.49 -10.92 -1.88
CA ILE A 744 -21.00 -11.14 -0.53
C ILE A 744 -21.45 -12.51 -0.09
N LYS A 745 -20.50 -13.40 0.20
CA LYS A 745 -20.82 -14.77 0.61
C LYS A 745 -19.79 -15.34 1.58
N PRO A 746 -20.17 -16.32 2.41
CA PRO A 746 -19.19 -17.04 3.20
C PRO A 746 -18.26 -17.83 2.26
N GLN A 747 -16.97 -17.88 2.60
CA GLN A 747 -16.01 -18.73 1.89
C GLN A 747 -16.39 -20.21 2.11
N ASP A 748 -16.47 -21.00 1.03
CA ASP A 748 -16.95 -22.40 1.07
C ASP A 748 -16.22 -23.23 2.14
N SER A 749 -16.91 -23.53 3.24
CA SER A 749 -16.43 -24.43 4.28
C SER A 749 -16.65 -25.86 3.79
N THR A 750 -15.58 -26.54 3.41
CA THR A 750 -15.66 -27.95 3.00
C THR A 750 -15.97 -28.94 4.14
N THR A 751 -16.19 -28.54 5.42
CA THR A 751 -16.26 -29.57 6.49
C THR A 751 -17.08 -29.35 7.77
N ARG A 752 -17.80 -28.25 8.06
CA ARG A 752 -18.60 -28.20 9.32
C ARG A 752 -19.98 -27.54 9.16
N THR A 753 -21.00 -28.35 9.37
CA THR A 753 -22.44 -28.05 9.29
C THR A 753 -23.04 -27.36 10.52
N ASP A 754 -22.23 -27.01 11.53
CA ASP A 754 -22.78 -26.81 12.89
C ASP A 754 -22.53 -25.39 13.48
N ASP A 755 -21.97 -24.45 12.71
CA ASP A 755 -21.76 -23.07 13.18
C ASP A 755 -21.60 -22.10 11.97
N PRO A 756 -22.69 -21.54 11.41
CA PRO A 756 -22.56 -20.55 10.34
C PRO A 756 -21.90 -19.29 10.91
N TYR A 757 -20.78 -18.83 10.35
CA TYR A 757 -20.26 -17.49 10.65
C TYR A 757 -21.01 -16.46 9.83
N GLY A 758 -21.27 -15.31 10.43
CA GLY A 758 -21.99 -14.21 9.81
C GLY A 758 -21.13 -12.99 9.50
N ILE A 759 -21.72 -12.07 8.77
CA ILE A 759 -21.20 -10.72 8.53
C ILE A 759 -22.21 -9.67 9.01
N ASN A 760 -21.71 -8.69 9.75
CA ASN A 760 -22.51 -7.59 10.27
C ASN A 760 -22.42 -6.39 9.31
N ILE A 761 -23.53 -5.99 8.71
CA ILE A 761 -23.61 -4.86 7.80
C ILE A 761 -24.41 -3.76 8.49
N GLN A 762 -23.80 -2.58 8.64
CA GLN A 762 -24.48 -1.36 9.06
C GLN A 762 -24.46 -0.38 7.89
N GLY A 763 -25.59 -0.27 7.20
CA GLY A 763 -25.80 0.61 6.06
C GLY A 763 -26.86 0.10 5.09
N ASP A 764 -27.27 0.96 4.16
CA ASP A 764 -28.30 0.64 3.18
C ASP A 764 -27.76 -0.24 2.04
N LEU A 765 -28.59 -1.15 1.53
CA LEU A 765 -28.33 -1.95 0.33
C LEU A 765 -29.12 -1.38 -0.84
N LEU A 766 -28.44 -0.70 -1.76
CA LEU A 766 -29.06 0.06 -2.85
C LEU A 766 -28.68 -0.55 -4.20
N ALA A 767 -29.69 -0.97 -4.99
CA ALA A 767 -29.47 -1.48 -6.35
C ALA A 767 -30.35 -0.76 -7.37
N GLY A 768 -29.76 -0.13 -8.37
CA GLY A 768 -30.50 0.64 -9.37
C GLY A 768 -29.79 0.69 -10.72
N ASN A 769 -30.50 1.13 -11.77
CA ASN A 769 -30.03 1.12 -13.15
C ASN A 769 -29.53 -0.25 -13.62
N GLY A 770 -30.22 -1.32 -13.23
CA GLY A 770 -29.85 -2.70 -13.55
C GLY A 770 -28.68 -3.27 -12.75
N GLY A 771 -28.20 -2.60 -11.70
CA GLY A 771 -27.22 -3.17 -10.78
C GLY A 771 -27.76 -4.39 -10.04
N VAL A 772 -26.89 -5.35 -9.71
CA VAL A 772 -27.27 -6.61 -9.06
C VAL A 772 -26.49 -6.81 -7.78
N MET A 773 -27.17 -7.21 -6.71
CA MET A 773 -26.58 -7.49 -5.42
C MET A 773 -26.97 -8.89 -4.94
N ASN A 774 -25.97 -9.72 -4.61
CA ASN A 774 -26.18 -11.05 -4.03
C ASN A 774 -25.49 -11.10 -2.66
N ILE A 775 -26.27 -10.97 -1.58
CA ILE A 775 -25.78 -10.80 -0.22
C ILE A 775 -26.20 -11.98 0.65
N ASP A 776 -25.24 -12.78 1.09
CA ASP A 776 -25.43 -13.83 2.10
C ASP A 776 -24.80 -13.39 3.42
N ILE A 777 -25.64 -12.97 4.36
CA ILE A 777 -25.17 -12.47 5.67
C ILE A 777 -24.78 -13.59 6.65
N GLY A 778 -24.97 -14.86 6.27
CA GLY A 778 -24.72 -16.00 7.16
C GLY A 778 -25.60 -15.91 8.41
N SER A 779 -25.00 -16.03 9.59
CA SER A 779 -25.65 -15.79 10.90
C SER A 779 -25.51 -14.34 11.40
N GLY A 780 -25.19 -13.42 10.50
CA GLY A 780 -24.84 -12.05 10.82
C GLY A 780 -26.04 -11.14 11.04
N THR A 781 -25.78 -9.83 11.10
CA THR A 781 -26.82 -8.81 11.25
C THR A 781 -26.75 -7.79 10.14
N LEU A 782 -27.88 -7.49 9.50
CA LEU A 782 -28.04 -6.33 8.63
C LEU A 782 -28.82 -5.25 9.39
N GLU A 783 -28.33 -4.02 9.42
CA GLU A 783 -29.02 -2.84 9.97
C GLU A 783 -29.00 -1.76 8.90
N GLY A 784 -30.15 -1.52 8.27
CA GLY A 784 -30.28 -0.63 7.11
C GLY A 784 -31.50 -0.96 6.27
N ARG A 785 -31.81 -0.09 5.30
CA ARG A 785 -32.86 -0.32 4.29
C ARG A 785 -32.30 -1.14 3.14
N ILE A 786 -33.16 -1.93 2.51
CA ILE A 786 -32.90 -2.51 1.19
C ILE A 786 -33.81 -1.82 0.17
N ASP A 787 -33.25 -1.38 -0.96
CA ASP A 787 -34.02 -0.72 -2.01
C ASP A 787 -33.50 -1.13 -3.40
N ASP A 788 -34.33 -1.85 -4.15
CA ASP A 788 -34.07 -2.28 -5.52
C ASP A 788 -34.63 -1.32 -6.59
N TYR A 789 -35.33 -0.25 -6.17
CA TYR A 789 -35.98 0.71 -7.07
C TYR A 789 -36.82 0.05 -8.17
N GLY A 790 -37.46 -1.10 -7.91
CA GLY A 790 -38.23 -1.85 -8.90
C GLY A 790 -39.37 -1.06 -9.55
N GLU A 791 -39.85 -0.01 -8.88
CA GLU A 791 -40.84 0.95 -9.36
C GLU A 791 -40.28 1.95 -10.40
N ALA A 792 -38.96 2.06 -10.54
CA ALA A 792 -38.29 2.93 -11.50
C ALA A 792 -38.46 2.44 -12.95
N GLY A 793 -38.77 3.38 -13.85
CA GLY A 793 -39.00 3.09 -15.27
C GLY A 793 -40.39 2.53 -15.57
N TYR A 794 -41.29 2.51 -14.59
CA TYR A 794 -42.72 2.28 -14.83
C TYR A 794 -43.33 3.50 -15.53
N SER A 795 -43.90 3.30 -16.72
CA SER A 795 -44.68 4.33 -17.40
C SER A 795 -46.09 4.29 -16.86
N ALA A 796 -46.54 5.37 -16.21
CA ALA A 796 -47.97 5.61 -16.11
C ALA A 796 -48.56 5.52 -17.53
N THR A 797 -49.62 4.74 -17.70
CA THR A 797 -50.37 4.69 -18.94
C THR A 797 -50.86 6.09 -19.31
N GLU A 798 -51.11 6.36 -20.60
CA GLU A 798 -51.34 7.68 -21.23
C GLU A 798 -52.43 8.61 -20.62
N ASP A 799 -53.06 8.26 -19.49
CA ASP A 799 -54.17 8.97 -18.86
C ASP A 799 -53.85 9.67 -17.52
N SER A 800 -52.59 9.74 -17.09
CA SER A 800 -52.20 10.51 -15.89
C SER A 800 -51.93 11.98 -16.23
N THR A 801 -52.99 12.76 -16.42
CA THR A 801 -52.91 14.23 -16.59
C THR A 801 -52.92 15.01 -15.26
N SER A 802 -52.70 14.36 -14.11
CA SER A 802 -52.60 15.06 -12.82
C SER A 802 -51.21 15.65 -12.62
N THR A 803 -51.08 16.94 -12.95
CA THR A 803 -49.99 17.78 -12.46
C THR A 803 -50.09 17.90 -10.93
N LEU A 804 -49.41 17.04 -10.18
CA LEU A 804 -49.11 17.29 -8.77
C LEU A 804 -47.74 17.97 -8.69
N ASP A 805 -47.77 19.30 -8.57
CA ASP A 805 -46.63 20.15 -8.18
C ASP A 805 -46.23 19.81 -6.72
N ASN A 806 -45.41 18.77 -6.51
CA ASN A 806 -44.76 18.50 -5.22
C ASN A 806 -43.28 18.89 -5.27
N ALA A 807 -43.03 20.19 -5.45
CA ALA A 807 -41.71 20.79 -5.64
C ALA A 807 -40.86 20.94 -4.35
N GLU A 808 -41.17 20.26 -3.24
CA GLU A 808 -40.37 20.34 -2.00
C GLU A 808 -39.57 19.07 -1.63
N ASN A 809 -39.81 17.92 -2.29
CA ASN A 809 -39.11 16.64 -1.98
C ASN A 809 -38.26 16.05 -3.14
N GLY A 810 -37.80 16.87 -4.09
CA GLY A 810 -36.92 16.39 -5.17
C GLY A 810 -37.58 15.47 -6.21
N TRP A 811 -38.91 15.45 -6.24
CA TRP A 811 -39.71 14.69 -7.21
C TRP A 811 -40.18 15.62 -8.34
N THR A 812 -39.69 15.41 -9.56
CA THR A 812 -40.24 16.08 -10.75
C THR A 812 -40.49 15.03 -11.83
N PRO A 813 -41.72 14.54 -12.00
CA PRO A 813 -42.07 13.73 -13.16
C PRO A 813 -42.18 14.68 -14.38
N ASP A 814 -41.30 14.53 -15.37
CA ASP A 814 -41.54 15.12 -16.68
C ASP A 814 -42.55 14.24 -17.42
N ALA A 815 -43.66 14.85 -17.85
CA ALA A 815 -44.78 14.14 -18.46
C ALA A 815 -44.38 13.56 -19.83
N GLY A 816 -44.00 12.28 -19.86
CA GLY A 816 -43.72 11.53 -21.09
C GLY A 816 -42.68 10.42 -21.00
N SER A 817 -41.98 10.27 -19.87
CA SER A 817 -41.02 9.18 -19.59
C SER A 817 -41.30 8.63 -18.19
N GLY A 818 -41.23 7.31 -17.99
CA GLY A 818 -41.59 6.65 -16.73
C GLY A 818 -40.93 7.24 -15.46
N GLN A 819 -41.44 6.87 -14.28
CA GLN A 819 -40.99 7.41 -13.00
C GLN A 819 -39.46 7.22 -12.82
N THR A 820 -38.73 8.30 -12.51
CA THR A 820 -37.27 8.27 -12.24
C THR A 820 -36.98 8.70 -10.80
N PHE A 821 -35.96 8.10 -10.18
CA PHE A 821 -35.56 8.39 -8.80
C PHE A 821 -34.21 9.10 -8.71
N ARG A 822 -33.96 9.73 -7.56
CA ARG A 822 -32.66 10.32 -7.19
C ARG A 822 -32.27 9.87 -5.79
N ASN A 823 -31.07 9.33 -5.68
CA ASN A 823 -30.44 9.02 -4.42
C ASN A 823 -28.96 9.50 -4.48
N PRO A 824 -28.44 10.22 -3.46
CA PRO A 824 -27.06 10.72 -3.41
C PRO A 824 -25.96 9.67 -3.62
N ALA A 825 -26.22 8.40 -3.31
CA ALA A 825 -25.27 7.31 -3.53
C ALA A 825 -24.98 7.10 -5.02
N PHE A 826 -25.97 7.40 -5.88
CA PHE A 826 -25.89 7.20 -7.32
C PHE A 826 -25.30 8.42 -8.03
N SER A 827 -24.53 8.13 -9.08
CA SER A 827 -23.87 9.13 -9.91
C SER A 827 -24.77 9.70 -11.03
N SER A 828 -26.02 9.22 -11.15
CA SER A 828 -27.00 9.59 -12.17
C SER A 828 -28.44 9.37 -11.66
N GLU A 829 -29.44 9.78 -12.45
CA GLU A 829 -30.84 9.38 -12.25
C GLU A 829 -30.97 7.84 -12.24
N ILE A 830 -31.95 7.33 -11.49
CA ILE A 830 -32.33 5.92 -11.52
C ILE A 830 -33.50 5.77 -12.51
N TYR A 831 -33.22 5.18 -13.66
CA TYR A 831 -34.15 4.99 -14.78
C TYR A 831 -34.86 3.63 -14.79
N LYS A 832 -34.26 2.63 -14.13
CA LYS A 832 -34.71 1.24 -14.04
C LYS A 832 -34.31 0.69 -12.69
N GLY A 833 -35.12 -0.21 -12.13
CA GLY A 833 -34.75 -0.97 -10.93
C GLY A 833 -33.47 -1.80 -11.13
N GLY A 834 -32.79 -2.08 -10.02
CA GLY A 834 -31.76 -3.10 -9.90
C GLY A 834 -32.34 -4.37 -9.27
N ALA A 835 -31.47 -5.24 -8.75
CA ALA A 835 -31.87 -6.44 -8.03
C ALA A 835 -31.09 -6.60 -6.73
N VAL A 836 -31.78 -6.87 -5.62
CA VAL A 836 -31.17 -7.25 -4.34
C VAL A 836 -31.66 -8.62 -3.89
N ASN A 837 -30.75 -9.59 -3.87
CA ASN A 837 -30.99 -10.97 -3.43
C ASN A 837 -30.31 -11.20 -2.07
N LEU A 838 -31.13 -11.31 -1.01
CA LEU A 838 -30.69 -11.51 0.36
C LEU A 838 -30.81 -12.99 0.76
N THR A 839 -29.72 -13.56 1.27
CA THR A 839 -29.71 -14.89 1.92
C THR A 839 -29.45 -14.74 3.40
N MET A 840 -30.33 -15.32 4.21
CA MET A 840 -30.31 -15.29 5.67
C MET A 840 -30.26 -16.72 6.21
N ARG A 841 -29.35 -16.99 7.15
CA ARG A 841 -29.17 -18.33 7.76
C ARG A 841 -29.47 -18.30 9.26
N ASP A 842 -29.19 -19.40 9.94
CA ASP A 842 -29.48 -19.57 11.35
C ASP A 842 -29.04 -18.38 12.22
N ASN A 843 -29.94 -17.89 13.06
CA ASN A 843 -29.74 -16.76 14.00
C ASN A 843 -29.44 -15.40 13.34
N SER A 844 -29.60 -15.27 12.02
CA SER A 844 -29.42 -13.98 11.36
C SER A 844 -30.53 -13.00 11.70
N VAL A 845 -30.19 -11.71 11.69
CA VAL A 845 -31.12 -10.61 12.00
C VAL A 845 -31.04 -9.54 10.93
N TRP A 846 -32.16 -9.09 10.40
CA TRP A 846 -32.25 -7.86 9.64
C TRP A 846 -33.09 -6.85 10.40
N LYS A 847 -32.49 -5.73 10.81
CA LYS A 847 -33.16 -4.58 11.40
C LYS A 847 -33.48 -3.57 10.30
N VAL A 848 -34.76 -3.45 9.98
CA VAL A 848 -35.27 -2.59 8.93
C VAL A 848 -35.37 -1.16 9.46
N THR A 849 -34.70 -0.21 8.80
CA THR A 849 -34.59 1.18 9.29
C THR A 849 -35.55 2.16 8.59
N LYS A 850 -36.05 1.80 7.41
CA LYS A 850 -37.01 2.56 6.58
C LYS A 850 -37.82 1.59 5.70
N GLN A 851 -38.81 2.09 4.96
CA GLN A 851 -39.49 1.26 3.97
C GLN A 851 -38.47 0.55 3.07
N SER A 852 -38.70 -0.72 2.76
CA SER A 852 -37.73 -1.53 2.01
C SER A 852 -38.37 -2.29 0.85
N TRP A 853 -37.65 -2.36 -0.26
CA TRP A 853 -38.01 -3.07 -1.49
C TRP A 853 -36.92 -4.08 -1.84
N VAL A 854 -37.28 -5.37 -1.82
CA VAL A 854 -36.34 -6.48 -1.97
C VAL A 854 -36.76 -7.39 -3.12
N THR A 855 -35.82 -7.71 -3.99
CA THR A 855 -36.06 -8.62 -5.12
C THR A 855 -36.24 -10.05 -4.66
N SER A 856 -35.33 -10.56 -3.82
CA SER A 856 -35.54 -11.88 -3.22
C SER A 856 -34.97 -12.04 -1.82
N ILE A 857 -35.66 -12.83 -1.00
CA ILE A 857 -35.19 -13.30 0.30
C ILE A 857 -35.19 -14.83 0.29
N THR A 858 -34.06 -15.41 0.67
CA THR A 858 -33.90 -16.86 0.81
C THR A 858 -33.48 -17.21 2.23
N THR A 859 -34.24 -18.10 2.87
CA THR A 859 -33.94 -18.73 4.15
C THR A 859 -34.05 -20.26 4.04
N ALA A 860 -33.70 -20.98 5.11
CA ALA A 860 -33.94 -22.42 5.18
C ALA A 860 -35.41 -22.73 5.52
N ASP A 861 -35.83 -23.96 5.23
CA ASP A 861 -37.05 -24.56 5.73
C ASP A 861 -36.79 -25.09 7.16
N TYR A 862 -37.38 -24.43 8.16
CA TYR A 862 -37.21 -24.72 9.58
C TYR A 862 -38.38 -25.51 10.14
N PHE A 863 -39.59 -25.37 9.60
CA PHE A 863 -40.80 -26.00 10.13
C PHE A 863 -41.16 -27.33 9.44
N GLY A 864 -40.71 -27.55 8.21
CA GLY A 864 -41.03 -28.71 7.38
C GLY A 864 -42.53 -28.87 7.12
N ASP A 865 -42.96 -30.05 6.65
CA ASP A 865 -44.36 -30.32 6.23
C ASP A 865 -45.44 -30.11 7.32
N ASN A 866 -45.07 -29.91 8.59
CA ASN A 866 -46.02 -29.77 9.70
C ASN A 866 -46.41 -28.31 10.00
N GLY A 867 -45.71 -27.35 9.39
CA GLY A 867 -45.86 -25.94 9.69
C GLY A 867 -45.48 -25.57 11.13
N PRO A 868 -45.60 -24.28 11.50
CA PRO A 868 -45.28 -23.83 12.84
C PRO A 868 -46.32 -24.38 13.83
N ASP A 869 -45.93 -25.25 14.78
CA ASP A 869 -46.83 -25.84 15.82
C ASP A 869 -46.74 -25.09 17.18
N ALA A 870 -47.86 -24.89 17.86
CA ALA A 870 -47.98 -24.23 19.17
C ALA A 870 -47.24 -24.96 20.30
N THR A 871 -47.06 -26.29 20.18
CA THR A 871 -46.36 -27.06 21.22
C THR A 871 -44.84 -26.89 21.17
N SER A 872 -44.30 -26.55 20.00
CA SER A 872 -42.91 -26.16 19.76
C SER A 872 -42.55 -24.75 20.28
N TYR A 873 -43.56 -23.96 20.67
CA TYR A 873 -43.41 -22.58 21.19
C TYR A 873 -43.14 -22.50 22.70
N GLY A 874 -43.04 -23.65 23.38
CA GLY A 874 -42.62 -23.67 24.76
C GLY A 874 -41.16 -23.23 24.88
N TRP A 875 -40.91 -22.02 25.39
CA TRP A 875 -39.65 -21.64 26.06
C TRP A 875 -39.43 -22.60 27.23
N THR A 876 -39.00 -23.81 26.90
CA THR A 876 -38.62 -24.85 27.81
C THR A 876 -37.11 -24.95 27.70
N GLU A 877 -36.41 -24.79 28.82
CA GLU A 877 -34.97 -24.99 28.95
C GLU A 877 -34.52 -26.44 28.61
N ASN A 878 -35.40 -27.29 28.10
CA ASN A 878 -35.06 -28.58 27.54
C ASN A 878 -35.93 -28.82 26.31
N THR A 879 -35.24 -29.07 25.20
CA THR A 879 -35.69 -29.82 24.02
C THR A 879 -36.97 -30.61 24.27
N ASP A 880 -38.05 -30.25 23.58
CA ASP A 880 -39.03 -31.28 23.24
C ASP A 880 -38.44 -32.18 22.16
N ASP A 881 -39.04 -33.36 21.99
CA ASP A 881 -38.54 -34.42 21.13
C ASP A 881 -38.63 -34.10 19.61
N ASN A 882 -38.93 -32.84 19.22
CA ASN A 882 -38.99 -32.35 17.83
C ASN A 882 -37.97 -31.23 17.49
N GLY A 883 -37.26 -30.65 18.46
CA GLY A 883 -35.92 -30.07 18.24
C GLY A 883 -35.77 -28.70 17.54
N ILE A 884 -36.82 -27.93 17.29
CA ILE A 884 -36.70 -26.57 16.70
C ILE A 884 -36.60 -25.52 17.81
N ARG A 885 -35.52 -24.72 17.83
CA ARG A 885 -35.36 -23.56 18.73
C ARG A 885 -35.72 -22.28 17.96
N LEU A 886 -36.71 -21.51 18.41
CA LEU A 886 -37.11 -20.24 17.77
C LEU A 886 -35.94 -19.26 17.57
N ASN A 887 -34.96 -19.27 18.47
CA ASN A 887 -33.78 -18.40 18.35
C ASN A 887 -32.89 -18.71 17.14
N THR A 888 -33.09 -19.86 16.48
CA THR A 888 -32.33 -20.31 15.32
C THR A 888 -32.93 -19.82 14.01
N ILE A 889 -34.21 -19.44 13.97
CA ILE A 889 -34.88 -18.98 12.75
C ILE A 889 -34.52 -17.51 12.47
N PRO A 890 -34.21 -17.12 11.22
CA PRO A 890 -33.94 -15.73 10.84
C PRO A 890 -35.02 -14.76 11.32
N LEU A 891 -34.60 -13.60 11.84
CA LEU A 891 -35.48 -12.53 12.30
C LEU A 891 -35.38 -11.30 11.40
N ILE A 892 -36.51 -10.85 10.88
CA ILE A 892 -36.68 -9.55 10.22
C ILE A 892 -37.43 -8.66 11.22
N ASP A 893 -36.75 -7.63 11.71
CA ASP A 893 -37.25 -6.70 12.72
C ASP A 893 -37.70 -5.40 12.04
N LEU A 894 -39.02 -5.20 11.95
CA LEU A 894 -39.65 -3.97 11.43
C LEU A 894 -39.80 -2.90 12.53
N ASN A 895 -39.64 -3.29 13.79
CA ASN A 895 -39.75 -2.39 14.95
C ASN A 895 -38.46 -1.64 15.29
N SER A 896 -37.42 -1.75 14.46
CA SER A 896 -36.21 -0.92 14.64
C SER A 896 -36.42 0.55 14.31
N ILE A 897 -37.56 0.90 13.71
CA ILE A 897 -37.97 2.27 13.42
C ILE A 897 -38.68 2.87 14.66
N GLU A 898 -38.24 4.04 15.13
CA GLU A 898 -38.98 4.78 16.16
C GLU A 898 -40.22 5.43 15.53
N ILE A 899 -41.41 4.95 15.89
CA ILE A 899 -42.69 5.51 15.43
C ILE A 899 -42.82 6.95 15.90
N SER A 900 -43.07 7.86 14.96
CA SER A 900 -43.22 9.30 15.22
C SER A 900 -44.24 9.91 14.28
N SER A 901 -44.61 11.19 14.49
CA SER A 901 -45.51 11.89 13.58
C SER A 901 -44.98 12.01 12.14
N GLU A 902 -43.69 11.79 11.94
CA GLU A 902 -43.01 11.83 10.63
C GLU A 902 -42.73 10.41 10.08
N ASN A 903 -42.84 9.37 10.91
CA ASN A 903 -42.52 7.99 10.55
C ASN A 903 -43.63 7.05 11.08
N LYS A 904 -44.60 6.80 10.20
CA LYS A 904 -45.75 5.92 10.44
C LYS A 904 -45.36 4.51 9.98
N GLY A 905 -45.61 3.47 10.79
CA GLY A 905 -45.16 2.06 10.69
C GLY A 905 -44.38 1.58 9.45
N ALA A 906 -43.35 0.75 9.63
CA ALA A 906 -42.49 0.27 8.56
C ALA A 906 -43.22 -0.60 7.53
N ALA A 907 -42.81 -0.52 6.26
CA ALA A 907 -43.29 -1.39 5.20
C ALA A 907 -42.14 -2.19 4.55
N LEU A 908 -42.38 -3.48 4.33
CA LEU A 908 -41.47 -4.37 3.61
C LEU A 908 -42.16 -4.97 2.39
N THR A 909 -41.64 -4.65 1.22
CA THR A 909 -42.09 -5.18 -0.07
C THR A 909 -41.08 -6.19 -0.61
N VAL A 910 -41.53 -7.40 -0.94
CA VAL A 910 -40.68 -8.51 -1.40
C VAL A 910 -41.25 -9.14 -2.66
N TYR A 911 -40.49 -9.17 -3.75
CA TYR A 911 -40.93 -9.85 -4.97
C TYR A 911 -40.97 -11.37 -4.78
N LYS A 912 -39.92 -11.96 -4.22
CA LYS A 912 -39.85 -13.41 -3.98
C LYS A 912 -39.32 -13.76 -2.59
N PHE A 913 -40.09 -14.49 -1.81
CA PHE A 913 -39.67 -15.02 -0.51
C PHE A 913 -39.71 -16.56 -0.53
N ASN A 914 -38.57 -17.20 -0.29
CA ASN A 914 -38.50 -18.67 -0.18
C ASN A 914 -37.83 -19.10 1.14
N GLY A 915 -38.52 -19.95 1.90
CA GLY A 915 -38.11 -20.43 3.22
C GLY A 915 -38.85 -19.74 4.37
N ASP A 916 -38.51 -20.10 5.60
CA ASP A 916 -39.22 -19.67 6.81
C ASP A 916 -38.52 -18.52 7.52
N ALA A 917 -39.29 -17.66 8.19
CA ALA A 917 -38.77 -16.51 8.91
C ALA A 917 -39.66 -16.04 10.06
N GLN A 918 -39.07 -15.29 10.98
CA GLN A 918 -39.77 -14.51 11.99
C GLN A 918 -39.78 -13.04 11.59
N PHE A 919 -40.92 -12.38 11.77
CA PHE A 919 -41.08 -10.95 11.64
C PHE A 919 -41.43 -10.36 13.00
N ARG A 920 -40.72 -9.34 13.45
CA ARG A 920 -41.14 -8.53 14.58
C ARG A 920 -41.84 -7.29 14.05
N MET A 921 -43.08 -7.07 14.49
CA MET A 921 -43.98 -6.04 13.95
C MET A 921 -44.69 -5.26 15.06
N HIS A 922 -45.06 -4.03 14.75
CA HIS A 922 -45.91 -3.16 15.53
C HIS A 922 -47.24 -3.00 14.78
N LEU A 923 -48.35 -3.35 15.44
CA LEU A 923 -49.68 -3.22 14.85
C LEU A 923 -50.56 -2.40 15.80
N ASP A 924 -51.30 -1.43 15.25
CA ASP A 924 -52.12 -0.46 15.98
C ASP A 924 -53.50 -0.26 15.34
N GLY A 925 -54.47 0.19 16.14
CA GLY A 925 -55.80 0.57 15.65
C GLY A 925 -55.77 1.72 14.65
N GLU A 926 -54.77 2.61 14.76
CA GLU A 926 -54.45 3.62 13.76
C GLU A 926 -53.64 2.97 12.62
N ARG A 927 -54.30 2.73 11.48
CA ARG A 927 -53.78 1.88 10.40
C ARG A 927 -52.46 2.37 9.81
N GLU A 928 -52.27 3.68 9.76
CA GLU A 928 -51.06 4.30 9.23
C GLU A 928 -49.83 3.97 10.11
N ASP A 929 -50.02 3.76 11.41
CA ASP A 929 -48.95 3.48 12.37
C ASP A 929 -48.57 1.98 12.43
N SER A 930 -49.36 1.11 11.81
CA SER A 930 -49.12 -0.34 11.77
C SER A 930 -48.08 -0.72 10.73
N ASP A 931 -47.18 -1.64 11.03
CA ASP A 931 -46.26 -2.20 10.04
C ASP A 931 -46.98 -3.04 8.98
N MET A 932 -46.40 -3.11 7.78
CA MET A 932 -46.99 -3.78 6.63
C MET A 932 -45.99 -4.69 5.89
N LEU A 933 -46.45 -5.88 5.51
CA LEU A 933 -45.69 -6.84 4.69
C LEU A 933 -46.39 -7.09 3.35
N TYR A 934 -45.71 -6.81 2.23
CA TYR A 934 -46.22 -7.07 0.88
C TYR A 934 -45.32 -8.10 0.20
N ILE A 935 -45.86 -9.25 -0.20
CA ILE A 935 -45.08 -10.29 -0.88
C ILE A 935 -45.77 -10.73 -2.18
N LYS A 936 -45.09 -10.62 -3.33
CA LYS A 936 -45.67 -11.02 -4.62
C LYS A 936 -45.71 -12.54 -4.76
N GLU A 937 -44.60 -13.23 -4.52
CA GLU A 937 -44.49 -14.69 -4.53
C GLU A 937 -43.85 -15.16 -3.23
N ALA A 938 -44.55 -16.00 -2.48
CA ALA A 938 -44.06 -16.56 -1.21
C ALA A 938 -44.23 -18.08 -1.14
N ASN A 939 -43.20 -18.75 -0.64
CA ASN A 939 -43.22 -20.18 -0.32
C ASN A 939 -42.49 -20.42 1.01
N GLY A 940 -43.24 -20.53 2.10
CA GLY A 940 -42.68 -20.71 3.43
C GLY A 940 -43.67 -20.42 4.54
N ASP A 941 -43.24 -20.70 5.76
CA ASP A 941 -44.00 -20.51 6.97
C ASP A 941 -43.45 -19.33 7.80
N TYR A 942 -44.34 -18.42 8.17
CA TYR A 942 -43.97 -17.14 8.78
C TYR A 942 -44.58 -16.96 10.18
N VAL A 943 -43.76 -16.41 11.06
CA VAL A 943 -44.12 -16.12 12.45
C VAL A 943 -44.09 -14.62 12.66
N ILE A 944 -45.21 -14.04 13.06
CA ILE A 944 -45.27 -12.63 13.45
C ILE A 944 -45.18 -12.52 14.97
N LEU A 945 -44.23 -11.73 15.45
CA LEU A 945 -43.99 -11.40 16.84
C LEU A 945 -44.38 -9.95 17.09
N LEU A 946 -45.47 -9.74 17.82
CA LEU A 946 -45.98 -8.43 18.19
C LEU A 946 -45.28 -7.92 19.45
N ASP A 947 -44.76 -6.70 19.38
CA ASP A 947 -44.10 -6.05 20.51
C ASP A 947 -45.07 -5.74 21.66
N ASN A 948 -46.30 -5.35 21.31
CA ASN A 948 -47.37 -5.11 22.28
C ASN A 948 -48.60 -5.96 21.96
N PRO A 949 -49.37 -6.40 22.97
CA PRO A 949 -50.61 -7.11 22.74
C PRO A 949 -51.64 -6.18 22.10
N VAL A 950 -52.21 -6.62 20.98
CA VAL A 950 -53.31 -5.94 20.29
C VAL A 950 -54.62 -6.17 21.04
N THR A 951 -55.45 -5.15 21.15
CA THR A 951 -56.76 -5.16 21.82
C THR A 951 -57.93 -5.27 20.84
N ASN A 952 -59.15 -5.46 21.36
CA ASN A 952 -60.34 -5.50 20.51
C ASN A 952 -60.57 -4.20 19.74
N THR A 953 -60.29 -3.05 20.35
CA THR A 953 -60.46 -1.74 19.72
C THR A 953 -59.45 -1.51 18.60
N ASP A 954 -58.28 -2.15 18.71
CA ASP A 954 -57.25 -2.07 17.68
C ASP A 954 -57.63 -2.93 16.48
N ILE A 955 -58.35 -4.03 16.69
CA ILE A 955 -58.82 -4.91 15.60
C ILE A 955 -60.07 -4.33 14.93
N GLU A 956 -61.10 -4.02 15.71
CA GLU A 956 -62.37 -3.45 15.23
C GLU A 956 -62.47 -1.97 15.62
N ASN A 957 -62.52 -1.08 14.62
CA ASN A 957 -62.76 0.35 14.82
C ASN A 957 -64.00 0.82 14.03
N SER A 958 -64.25 2.14 13.93
CA SER A 958 -65.44 2.65 13.24
C SER A 958 -65.50 2.34 11.75
N ASP A 959 -64.34 2.08 11.15
CA ASP A 959 -64.14 2.08 9.71
C ASP A 959 -63.67 0.70 9.20
N PHE A 960 -63.18 -0.19 10.08
CA PHE A 960 -62.64 -1.51 9.73
C PHE A 960 -62.92 -2.57 10.80
N ASP A 961 -63.24 -3.79 10.36
CA ASP A 961 -63.57 -4.95 11.21
C ASP A 961 -62.38 -5.90 11.48
N ASN A 962 -61.21 -5.61 10.92
CA ASN A 962 -59.99 -6.41 11.06
C ASN A 962 -58.73 -5.52 11.13
N LEU A 963 -57.61 -6.10 11.55
CA LEU A 963 -56.29 -5.42 11.56
C LEU A 963 -55.32 -6.14 10.62
N ARG A 964 -55.20 -5.62 9.38
CA ARG A 964 -54.29 -6.15 8.34
C ARG A 964 -52.83 -5.97 8.75
N PHE A 965 -52.01 -6.97 8.40
CA PHE A 965 -50.54 -6.92 8.57
C PHE A 965 -49.78 -7.39 7.34
N ALA A 966 -50.41 -8.13 6.42
CA ALA A 966 -49.76 -8.56 5.19
C ALA A 966 -50.71 -8.62 3.98
N THR A 967 -50.15 -8.48 2.78
CA THR A 967 -50.79 -8.82 1.50
C THR A 967 -49.89 -9.74 0.70
N VAL A 968 -50.41 -10.88 0.24
CA VAL A 968 -49.62 -11.90 -0.48
C VAL A 968 -50.26 -12.23 -1.82
N GLY A 969 -49.44 -12.31 -2.87
CA GLY A 969 -49.91 -12.50 -4.24
C GLY A 969 -50.38 -13.92 -4.56
N ALA A 970 -51.23 -14.03 -5.57
CA ALA A 970 -51.77 -15.29 -6.08
C ALA A 970 -50.66 -16.29 -6.46
N GLY A 971 -50.91 -17.58 -6.23
CA GLY A 971 -49.96 -18.68 -6.46
C GLY A 971 -48.99 -18.96 -5.31
N SER A 972 -48.95 -18.10 -4.29
CA SER A 972 -48.11 -18.29 -3.10
C SER A 972 -48.62 -19.42 -2.20
N ASN A 973 -47.72 -20.08 -1.48
CA ASN A 973 -48.01 -21.09 -0.48
C ASN A 973 -47.44 -20.65 0.88
N VAL A 974 -48.29 -20.08 1.73
CA VAL A 974 -47.87 -19.42 2.97
C VAL A 974 -48.76 -19.77 4.15
N THR A 975 -48.14 -19.86 5.33
CA THR A 975 -48.84 -19.90 6.61
C THR A 975 -48.34 -18.76 7.51
N PHE A 976 -49.26 -18.05 8.15
CA PHE A 976 -48.92 -17.06 9.18
C PHE A 976 -49.41 -17.51 10.56
N ARG A 977 -48.55 -17.38 11.57
CA ARG A 977 -48.96 -17.45 12.98
C ARG A 977 -48.48 -16.22 13.72
N VAL A 978 -49.36 -15.63 14.53
CA VAL A 978 -49.13 -14.33 15.15
C VAL A 978 -49.17 -14.46 16.67
N PHE A 979 -48.15 -13.94 17.33
CA PHE A 979 -47.99 -14.05 18.78
C PHE A 979 -47.63 -12.72 19.41
N SER A 980 -48.08 -12.51 20.65
CA SER A 980 -47.46 -11.57 21.59
C SER A 980 -46.83 -12.38 22.72
N LEU A 981 -45.50 -12.27 22.86
CA LEU A 981 -44.71 -13.05 23.82
C LEU A 981 -44.17 -12.13 24.92
N ASP A 982 -44.30 -12.55 26.18
CA ASP A 982 -43.79 -11.89 27.38
C ASP A 982 -44.21 -10.42 27.58
N ALA A 983 -45.19 -9.92 26.82
CA ALA A 983 -45.72 -8.56 26.94
C ALA A 983 -46.80 -8.40 28.04
N GLY A 984 -47.00 -9.42 28.87
CA GLY A 984 -48.01 -9.44 29.93
C GLY A 984 -47.89 -10.66 30.85
N LEU A 985 -48.99 -11.02 31.55
CA LEU A 985 -49.04 -12.26 32.34
C LEU A 985 -49.18 -13.53 31.47
N TYR A 986 -49.65 -13.36 30.23
CA TYR A 986 -49.87 -14.44 29.29
C TYR A 986 -49.17 -14.13 27.97
N ASN A 987 -48.70 -15.18 27.32
CA ASN A 987 -48.37 -15.19 25.90
C ASN A 987 -49.67 -15.49 25.14
N LEU A 988 -49.93 -14.71 24.10
CA LEU A 988 -51.17 -14.75 23.33
C LEU A 988 -50.87 -15.17 21.89
N GLU A 989 -51.68 -16.08 21.35
CA GLU A 989 -51.72 -16.39 19.92
C GLU A 989 -53.01 -15.82 19.32
N TYR A 990 -52.92 -15.14 18.18
CA TYR A 990 -54.04 -14.43 17.55
C TYR A 990 -54.66 -15.23 16.40
N LYS A 991 -55.96 -15.01 16.15
CA LYS A 991 -56.61 -15.58 14.96
C LYS A 991 -56.21 -14.78 13.71
N VAL A 992 -55.70 -15.47 12.71
CA VAL A 992 -55.42 -14.90 11.38
C VAL A 992 -56.60 -15.21 10.44
N GLY A 993 -57.17 -14.15 9.88
CA GLY A 993 -58.15 -14.16 8.80
C GLY A 993 -57.50 -13.95 7.44
N GLN A 994 -58.25 -14.28 6.40
CA GLN A 994 -57.89 -14.08 4.99
C GLN A 994 -59.05 -13.41 4.28
N ASP A 995 -58.75 -12.36 3.52
CA ASP A 995 -59.72 -11.69 2.65
C ASP A 995 -59.09 -11.46 1.27
N ALA A 996 -59.90 -11.51 0.21
CA ALA A 996 -59.41 -11.26 -1.13
C ALA A 996 -59.01 -9.79 -1.28
N ARG A 997 -57.84 -9.50 -1.87
CA ARG A 997 -57.48 -8.16 -2.30
C ARG A 997 -58.32 -7.84 -3.53
N THR A 998 -59.20 -6.84 -3.47
CA THR A 998 -59.88 -6.34 -4.66
C THR A 998 -59.11 -5.13 -5.22
N PRO A 999 -58.58 -5.18 -6.45
CA PRO A 999 -58.00 -4.02 -7.12
C PRO A 999 -59.04 -2.92 -7.37
N ASP A 1000 -58.59 -1.68 -7.53
CA ASP A 1000 -59.44 -0.57 -7.96
C ASP A 1000 -59.86 -0.76 -9.45
N GLU A 1001 -61.02 -1.35 -9.72
CA GLU A 1001 -61.65 -1.22 -11.05
C GLU A 1001 -62.34 0.15 -11.15
N TYR A 1002 -61.66 1.14 -11.75
CA TYR A 1002 -62.32 2.32 -12.29
C TYR A 1002 -63.17 1.91 -13.50
N GLU A 1003 -64.41 1.46 -13.31
CA GLU A 1003 -65.36 1.36 -14.42
C GLU A 1003 -65.86 2.77 -14.80
N GLU A 1004 -65.40 3.27 -15.94
CA GLU A 1004 -65.93 4.48 -16.55
C GLU A 1004 -67.33 4.21 -17.15
N GLY A 1005 -68.38 4.53 -16.39
CA GLY A 1005 -69.64 4.99 -16.99
C GLY A 1005 -70.84 4.03 -17.12
N GLU A 1006 -71.03 3.03 -16.26
CA GLU A 1006 -72.35 2.39 -16.09
C GLU A 1006 -72.90 2.50 -14.66
N ASP A 1007 -74.18 2.89 -14.55
CA ASP A 1007 -74.98 2.90 -13.32
C ASP A 1007 -75.26 1.45 -12.90
N ILE A 1008 -74.27 0.79 -12.29
CA ILE A 1008 -74.37 -0.57 -11.79
C ILE A 1008 -74.65 -0.52 -10.28
N SER A 1009 -75.92 -0.75 -9.94
CA SER A 1009 -76.35 -1.13 -8.61
C SER A 1009 -75.92 -2.59 -8.32
N VAL A 1010 -74.65 -2.81 -7.97
CA VAL A 1010 -74.14 -4.08 -7.45
C VAL A 1010 -73.14 -3.78 -6.33
N GLY A 1011 -73.52 -4.07 -5.09
CA GLY A 1011 -72.63 -4.22 -3.92
C GLY A 1011 -71.97 -2.94 -3.39
N GLN A 1012 -71.88 -2.79 -2.08
CA GLN A 1012 -71.19 -1.67 -1.43
C GLN A 1012 -69.66 -1.83 -1.38
N ASP A 1013 -69.07 -2.86 -1.98
CA ASP A 1013 -67.72 -3.32 -1.63
C ASP A 1013 -66.56 -2.62 -2.37
N SER A 1014 -66.78 -1.96 -3.52
CA SER A 1014 -65.67 -1.38 -4.31
C SER A 1014 -65.22 0.03 -3.87
N HIS A 1015 -65.97 0.72 -3.00
CA HIS A 1015 -65.55 2.03 -2.46
C HIS A 1015 -64.86 1.95 -1.09
N GLU A 1016 -65.00 0.85 -0.35
CA GLU A 1016 -64.41 0.68 0.99
C GLU A 1016 -62.92 0.27 0.93
N ASN A 1017 -62.49 -0.40 -0.15
CA ASN A 1017 -61.10 -0.88 -0.30
C ASN A 1017 -60.08 0.20 -0.67
N ASN A 1018 -60.46 1.28 -1.36
CA ASN A 1018 -59.58 2.43 -1.60
C ASN A 1018 -59.22 3.13 -0.28
N SER A 1019 -60.22 3.39 0.58
CA SER A 1019 -59.97 3.96 1.91
C SER A 1019 -59.12 3.05 2.80
N GLN A 1020 -59.26 1.72 2.68
CA GLN A 1020 -58.45 0.79 3.46
C GLN A 1020 -57.00 0.75 2.97
N ASN A 1021 -56.75 0.64 1.67
CA ASN A 1021 -55.40 0.64 1.11
C ASN A 1021 -54.68 1.96 1.42
N VAL A 1022 -55.33 3.11 1.22
CA VAL A 1022 -54.76 4.42 1.58
C VAL A 1022 -54.48 4.53 3.08
N ALA A 1023 -55.31 3.96 3.95
CA ALA A 1023 -55.11 4.01 5.40
C ALA A 1023 -53.89 3.23 5.89
N TYR A 1024 -53.50 2.14 5.21
CA TYR A 1024 -52.32 1.35 5.58
C TYR A 1024 -51.07 1.73 4.81
N ASP A 1025 -51.24 2.05 3.52
CA ASP A 1025 -50.15 2.24 2.56
C ASP A 1025 -49.75 3.72 2.45
N GLY A 1026 -50.61 4.64 2.92
CA GLY A 1026 -50.49 6.07 2.71
C GLY A 1026 -50.97 6.52 1.32
N ASP A 1027 -51.42 7.77 1.21
CA ASP A 1027 -51.83 8.36 -0.08
C ASP A 1027 -50.64 8.54 -1.04
N ALA A 1028 -49.46 8.84 -0.48
CA ALA A 1028 -48.21 9.00 -1.22
C ALA A 1028 -47.05 8.29 -0.49
N PRO A 1029 -45.94 8.00 -1.19
CA PRO A 1029 -44.77 7.39 -0.58
C PRO A 1029 -44.16 8.29 0.51
N SER A 1030 -43.68 7.67 1.59
CA SER A 1030 -43.03 8.32 2.74
C SER A 1030 -41.83 7.50 3.22
N GLU A 1031 -41.14 7.94 4.28
CA GLU A 1031 -40.00 7.17 4.83
C GLU A 1031 -40.40 5.78 5.36
N GLY A 1032 -41.63 5.63 5.86
CA GLY A 1032 -42.14 4.37 6.39
C GLY A 1032 -43.07 3.60 5.45
N LYS A 1033 -43.73 4.29 4.51
CA LYS A 1033 -44.84 3.73 3.71
C LYS A 1033 -44.70 3.88 2.20
N PRO A 1034 -45.04 2.85 1.40
CA PRO A 1034 -44.82 2.83 -0.05
C PRO A 1034 -45.80 3.68 -0.86
N GLY A 1035 -46.94 4.09 -0.31
CA GLY A 1035 -48.03 4.72 -1.05
C GLY A 1035 -48.94 3.70 -1.74
N ALA A 1036 -50.25 3.91 -1.66
CA ALA A 1036 -51.26 2.99 -2.18
C ALA A 1036 -51.09 2.72 -3.69
N GLU A 1037 -50.74 3.73 -4.48
CA GLU A 1037 -50.50 3.57 -5.93
C GLU A 1037 -49.34 2.62 -6.22
N ASN A 1038 -48.24 2.72 -5.47
CA ASN A 1038 -47.07 1.84 -5.67
C ASN A 1038 -47.39 0.40 -5.28
N VAL A 1039 -48.14 0.19 -4.20
CA VAL A 1039 -48.60 -1.14 -3.80
C VAL A 1039 -49.57 -1.73 -4.84
N ASN A 1040 -50.51 -0.94 -5.35
CA ASN A 1040 -51.39 -1.36 -6.44
C ASN A 1040 -50.58 -1.75 -7.69
N ASN A 1041 -49.66 -0.90 -8.15
CA ASN A 1041 -48.80 -1.21 -9.28
C ASN A 1041 -47.96 -2.48 -9.06
N PHE A 1042 -47.49 -2.72 -7.83
CA PHE A 1042 -46.74 -3.92 -7.49
C PHE A 1042 -47.56 -5.21 -7.67
N PHE A 1043 -48.85 -5.21 -7.32
CA PHE A 1043 -49.74 -6.39 -7.43
C PHE A 1043 -50.48 -6.46 -8.79
N ASP A 1044 -51.04 -5.35 -9.27
CA ASP A 1044 -51.86 -5.25 -10.48
C ASP A 1044 -51.04 -5.18 -11.77
N GLY A 1045 -49.82 -4.64 -11.66
CA GLY A 1045 -48.94 -4.50 -12.80
C GLY A 1045 -48.47 -5.84 -13.34
N ASN A 1046 -48.11 -5.83 -14.62
CA ASN A 1046 -47.22 -6.82 -15.26
C ASN A 1046 -45.79 -6.77 -14.67
N GLY A 1047 -45.65 -6.33 -13.41
CA GLY A 1047 -44.42 -6.06 -12.67
C GLY A 1047 -43.49 -7.25 -12.80
N THR A 1048 -42.60 -7.15 -13.77
CA THR A 1048 -41.53 -8.12 -13.97
C THR A 1048 -40.61 -7.98 -12.77
N VAL A 1049 -40.31 -9.10 -12.10
CA VAL A 1049 -39.18 -9.18 -11.17
C VAL A 1049 -38.02 -8.43 -11.82
N PRO A 1050 -37.38 -7.46 -11.14
CA PRO A 1050 -36.17 -6.83 -11.64
C PRO A 1050 -35.13 -7.93 -11.93
N SER A 1051 -35.04 -8.32 -13.20
CA SER A 1051 -34.25 -9.45 -13.67
C SER A 1051 -33.42 -8.97 -14.85
N THR A 1052 -32.15 -9.34 -14.85
CA THR A 1052 -31.26 -9.16 -15.99
C THR A 1052 -31.63 -10.07 -17.18
N ASP A 1053 -32.44 -11.11 -16.94
CA ASP A 1053 -33.04 -11.95 -17.96
C ASP A 1053 -34.52 -11.57 -18.16
N GLU A 1054 -34.84 -10.99 -19.31
CA GLU A 1054 -36.23 -10.85 -19.82
C GLU A 1054 -36.85 -12.21 -20.23
N THR A 1055 -36.46 -13.30 -19.58
CA THR A 1055 -37.28 -14.52 -19.61
C THR A 1055 -38.33 -14.39 -18.52
N ASN A 1056 -39.37 -13.66 -18.90
CA ASN A 1056 -40.67 -13.64 -18.23
C ASN A 1056 -40.98 -15.07 -17.72
N PRO A 1057 -41.10 -15.33 -16.40
CA PRO A 1057 -41.56 -16.63 -15.94
C PRO A 1057 -43.02 -16.75 -16.40
N SER A 1058 -43.18 -17.44 -17.51
CA SER A 1058 -44.47 -17.83 -18.06
C SER A 1058 -45.23 -18.64 -17.01
N THR A 1059 -46.42 -18.13 -16.68
CA THR A 1059 -47.64 -18.89 -16.34
C THR A 1059 -47.53 -19.93 -15.21
N THR A 1060 -48.07 -19.54 -14.06
CA THR A 1060 -48.97 -20.36 -13.23
C THR A 1060 -48.78 -21.87 -13.39
N ALA A 1061 -47.78 -22.41 -12.69
CA ALA A 1061 -47.89 -23.79 -12.26
C ALA A 1061 -48.96 -23.81 -11.16
N ASP A 1062 -50.06 -24.49 -11.45
CA ASP A 1062 -51.14 -24.80 -10.51
C ASP A 1062 -50.55 -25.68 -9.40
N THR A 1063 -49.95 -25.04 -8.38
CA THR A 1063 -49.47 -25.72 -7.18
C THR A 1063 -50.71 -26.10 -6.39
N GLU A 1064 -51.00 -27.40 -6.25
CA GLU A 1064 -52.12 -27.88 -5.43
C GLU A 1064 -52.03 -27.24 -4.03
N GLY A 1065 -52.94 -26.30 -3.72
CA GLY A 1065 -53.03 -25.65 -2.40
C GLY A 1065 -52.53 -24.20 -2.29
N GLY A 1066 -52.00 -23.58 -3.36
CA GLY A 1066 -51.61 -22.16 -3.35
C GLY A 1066 -52.80 -21.19 -3.36
N LEU A 1067 -52.56 -19.92 -2.98
CA LEU A 1067 -53.56 -18.85 -3.02
C LEU A 1067 -54.10 -18.66 -4.45
N THR A 1068 -55.43 -18.51 -4.60
CA THR A 1068 -56.07 -18.38 -5.92
C THR A 1068 -56.14 -16.94 -6.43
N GLU A 1069 -56.02 -15.97 -5.52
CA GLU A 1069 -56.06 -14.54 -5.76
C GLU A 1069 -55.13 -13.84 -4.77
N ASP A 1070 -54.78 -12.58 -5.04
CA ASP A 1070 -54.04 -11.77 -4.09
C ASP A 1070 -54.85 -11.66 -2.79
N THR A 1071 -54.23 -11.92 -1.64
CA THR A 1071 -54.93 -12.13 -0.37
C THR A 1071 -54.37 -11.22 0.72
N ASN A 1072 -55.25 -10.48 1.39
CA ASN A 1072 -54.99 -9.73 2.61
C ASN A 1072 -55.03 -10.67 3.83
N PHE A 1073 -54.00 -10.62 4.67
CA PHE A 1073 -53.95 -11.32 5.96
C PHE A 1073 -54.12 -10.32 7.10
N ALA A 1074 -55.07 -10.61 7.99
CA ALA A 1074 -55.46 -9.71 9.07
C ALA A 1074 -55.73 -10.45 10.38
N LEU A 1075 -55.62 -9.75 11.50
CA LEU A 1075 -56.09 -10.24 12.79
C LEU A 1075 -57.61 -10.07 12.89
N GLU A 1076 -58.29 -11.10 13.38
CA GLU A 1076 -59.75 -11.11 13.55
C GLU A 1076 -60.15 -11.37 14.99
N LEU A 1077 -61.30 -10.82 15.40
CA LEU A 1077 -61.90 -11.20 16.67
C LEU A 1077 -62.49 -12.61 16.64
N THR A 1078 -62.36 -13.28 17.77
CA THR A 1078 -63.16 -14.46 18.09
C THR A 1078 -64.26 -14.09 19.07
N GLY A 1079 -65.24 -14.99 19.25
CA GLY A 1079 -66.28 -14.81 20.27
C GLY A 1079 -65.76 -14.71 21.73
N GLN A 1080 -64.44 -14.85 21.96
CA GLN A 1080 -63.78 -14.72 23.26
C GLN A 1080 -62.73 -13.59 23.32
N GLY A 1081 -62.59 -12.79 22.26
CA GLY A 1081 -61.54 -11.76 22.14
C GLY A 1081 -60.55 -12.09 21.01
N PRO A 1082 -59.39 -11.42 20.95
CA PRO A 1082 -58.50 -11.47 19.79
C PRO A 1082 -57.55 -12.67 19.83
N ALA A 1083 -57.32 -13.23 21.02
CA ALA A 1083 -56.48 -14.40 21.23
C ALA A 1083 -57.28 -15.71 21.10
N ILE A 1084 -56.70 -16.69 20.40
CA ILE A 1084 -57.22 -18.07 20.26
C ILE A 1084 -56.63 -19.02 21.29
N SER A 1085 -55.46 -18.69 21.83
CA SER A 1085 -54.81 -19.46 22.89
C SER A 1085 -54.05 -18.53 23.85
N GLU A 1086 -54.01 -18.91 25.13
CA GLU A 1086 -53.28 -18.21 26.18
C GLU A 1086 -52.38 -19.20 26.93
N SER A 1087 -51.11 -18.84 27.14
CA SER A 1087 -50.18 -19.58 27.99
C SER A 1087 -49.48 -18.64 28.97
N LEU A 1088 -49.04 -19.11 30.13
CA LEU A 1088 -48.37 -18.23 31.11
C LEU A 1088 -47.01 -17.78 30.57
N SER A 1089 -46.82 -16.46 30.50
CA SER A 1089 -45.51 -15.83 30.22
C SER A 1089 -44.52 -16.07 31.36
N ASP A 1090 -43.26 -15.71 31.20
CA ASP A 1090 -42.29 -15.83 32.29
C ASP A 1090 -42.61 -14.90 33.47
N ALA A 1091 -43.13 -13.70 33.18
CA ALA A 1091 -43.70 -12.82 34.19
C ALA A 1091 -44.91 -13.48 34.87
N GLY A 1092 -45.81 -14.11 34.11
CA GLY A 1092 -46.96 -14.86 34.62
C GLY A 1092 -46.58 -16.02 35.53
N LYS A 1093 -45.60 -16.84 35.11
CA LYS A 1093 -45.02 -17.94 35.91
C LYS A 1093 -44.42 -17.42 37.20
N THR A 1094 -43.73 -16.27 37.16
CA THR A 1094 -43.14 -15.62 38.34
C THR A 1094 -44.22 -15.15 39.30
N VAL A 1095 -45.23 -14.43 38.81
CA VAL A 1095 -46.38 -13.95 39.62
C VAL A 1095 -47.14 -15.12 40.24
N LEU A 1096 -47.39 -16.18 39.47
CA LEU A 1096 -48.04 -17.39 39.96
C LEU A 1096 -47.19 -18.09 41.03
N SER A 1097 -45.88 -18.17 40.83
CA SER A 1097 -44.95 -18.80 41.78
C SER A 1097 -44.84 -18.01 43.09
N MET A 1098 -44.77 -16.68 43.02
CA MET A 1098 -44.84 -15.80 44.19
C MET A 1098 -46.18 -15.93 44.92
N SER A 1099 -47.28 -16.00 44.17
CA SER A 1099 -48.62 -16.20 44.73
C SER A 1099 -48.74 -17.55 45.44
N ARG A 1100 -48.20 -18.62 44.84
CA ARG A 1100 -48.13 -19.95 45.45
C ARG A 1100 -47.29 -19.94 46.73
N ALA A 1101 -46.14 -19.27 46.72
CA ALA A 1101 -45.28 -19.16 47.90
C ALA A 1101 -45.95 -18.35 49.03
N ASN A 1102 -46.62 -17.23 48.71
CA ASN A 1102 -47.37 -16.43 49.68
C ASN A 1102 -48.56 -17.19 50.26
N TYR A 1103 -49.32 -17.89 49.42
CA TYR A 1103 -50.40 -18.75 49.87
C TYR A 1103 -49.89 -19.87 50.78
N PHE A 1104 -48.79 -20.52 50.40
CA PHE A 1104 -48.14 -21.55 51.22
C PHE A 1104 -47.70 -21.00 52.58
N ASN A 1105 -47.09 -19.82 52.62
CA ASN A 1105 -46.71 -19.16 53.87
C ASN A 1105 -47.93 -18.80 54.74
N ALA A 1106 -49.02 -18.31 54.14
CA ALA A 1106 -50.26 -18.01 54.86
C ALA A 1106 -50.91 -19.27 55.46
N VAL A 1107 -50.97 -20.36 54.69
CA VAL A 1107 -51.45 -21.66 55.17
C VAL A 1107 -50.52 -22.19 56.27
N TYR A 1108 -49.20 -22.10 56.09
CA TYR A 1108 -48.23 -22.51 57.11
C TYR A 1108 -48.43 -21.72 58.41
N MET A 1109 -48.59 -20.40 58.37
CA MET A 1109 -48.85 -19.56 59.56
C MET A 1109 -50.21 -19.84 60.20
N ASP A 1110 -51.26 -20.10 59.43
CA ASP A 1110 -52.56 -20.51 59.98
C ASP A 1110 -52.47 -21.88 60.68
N THR A 1111 -51.77 -22.86 60.09
CA THR A 1111 -51.54 -24.14 60.75
C THR A 1111 -50.62 -24.01 61.97
N LEU A 1112 -49.64 -23.11 61.95
CA LEU A 1112 -48.79 -22.79 63.10
C LEU A 1112 -49.59 -22.14 64.22
N ASN A 1113 -50.42 -21.15 63.92
CA ASN A 1113 -51.32 -20.50 64.88
C ASN A 1113 -52.31 -21.50 65.49
N LYS A 1114 -52.88 -22.39 64.68
CA LYS A 1114 -53.73 -23.50 65.18
C LYS A 1114 -52.94 -24.45 66.08
N ARG A 1115 -51.69 -24.80 65.73
CA ARG A 1115 -50.83 -25.66 66.56
C ARG A 1115 -50.37 -24.96 67.85
N GLN A 1116 -50.07 -23.66 67.84
CA GLN A 1116 -49.76 -22.90 69.06
C GLN A 1116 -51.00 -22.72 69.93
N GLY A 1117 -52.16 -22.46 69.32
CA GLY A 1117 -53.45 -22.46 70.03
C GLY A 1117 -53.79 -23.81 70.65
N GLN A 1118 -53.49 -24.93 69.97
CA GLN A 1118 -53.65 -26.28 70.53
C GLN A 1118 -52.58 -26.63 71.59
N ALA A 1119 -51.34 -26.14 71.44
CA ALA A 1119 -50.30 -26.29 72.46
C ALA A 1119 -50.65 -25.54 73.75
N HIS A 1120 -51.31 -24.37 73.65
CA HIS A 1120 -51.89 -23.67 74.80
C HIS A 1120 -53.00 -24.46 75.51
N PHE A 1121 -53.70 -25.39 74.84
CA PHE A 1121 -54.66 -26.30 75.47
C PHE A 1121 -54.03 -27.59 76.03
N ALA A 1122 -52.76 -27.86 75.72
CA ALA A 1122 -52.04 -29.06 76.15
C ALA A 1122 -51.16 -28.83 77.41
N ASP A 1123 -51.05 -27.60 77.91
CA ASP A 1123 -50.37 -27.28 79.17
C ASP A 1123 -51.40 -27.01 80.29
N PRO A 1124 -51.65 -27.96 81.22
CA PRO A 1124 -52.72 -27.85 82.21
C PRO A 1124 -52.44 -26.90 83.39
N ASN A 1125 -51.42 -26.03 83.32
CA ASN A 1125 -51.01 -25.20 84.45
C ASN A 1125 -50.91 -23.69 84.14
N GLN A 1126 -51.90 -22.97 84.67
CA GLN A 1126 -51.78 -21.66 85.33
C GLN A 1126 -51.88 -20.36 84.52
N ASP A 1127 -53.06 -19.75 84.67
CA ASP A 1127 -53.41 -18.37 85.07
C ASP A 1127 -52.76 -17.11 84.44
N ASP A 1128 -53.70 -16.26 83.99
CA ASP A 1128 -53.72 -14.80 83.89
C ASP A 1128 -52.87 -14.06 82.85
N GLY A 1129 -53.56 -13.62 81.78
CA GLY A 1129 -54.01 -12.22 81.72
C GLY A 1129 -53.19 -11.22 80.89
N MET A 1130 -53.79 -10.84 79.75
CA MET A 1130 -53.44 -9.78 78.77
C MET A 1130 -52.40 -10.11 77.71
#